data_AF-A0AAW1PLV2-F1
#
_entry.id   AF-A0AAW1PLV2-F1
#
_cell.length_a   1.000
_cell.length_b   1.000
_cell.length_c   1.000
_cell.angle_alpha   90.00
_cell.angle_beta   90.00
_cell.angle_gamma   90.00
#
_symmetry.space_group_name_H-M   'P 1'
#
loop_
_entity.id
_entity.type
_entity.pdbx_description
1 polymer ?
#
loop_
_entity_poly.entity_id
_entity_poly.type
_entity_poly.pdbx_seq_one_letter_code
_entity_poly.pdbx_strand_id
1 'polypeptide(L)'
;MAAKAGSLTGRLSAWVQSPTGPKTTHFWGPVANWGFVGAGLIDAQKPPEMISPNMTGVLCVYSALFMRFSLAIQPRNLLLFACHATNEVVQLNQLRRYYYEDRVPSEQGEGSMAKKVKVLVLGSGWGGIPFVKALDPARCQSHYDLTMVSPRNYFLYSPLLPGAATGTVEGRSIVDSVRRYICDRGTYYEAECIDVDPVDRVATCRYVKPFRGGEIDKRTFKVPYDVLIVAVGSVNNTFGVPGVEDNAFFLKDLAQAKALRKRINDSFEVASLPNTSEEERKRLLTFVVVGGGPTGVEVAAEIHDLIKEDIYGFFPTLKGQATVKIIHTQDHILSAFDRSIAAYATQQFQRSGIELVLGCRVKEVVPGGVMIAEKGKDPKDLKKVDFGTCVWTTGIKMAPITTSLIEKLPAGAQEHWRSLVTDPYLCVKGSHGSIFALGDASTIEQDQALTHAEELFLEGDDNNDGFLSCEEMVKLMKKAKKRFPQLAEHASRMKCGNLPPSVMSEFMHSILKRNTAANYDNVIATSSFYTDDDDDKTQPEEVEPSPQEQHRQKKQLQKEKITLEDFKEQLTQIDKSLRALPATAQVAGQQGEWLAQLFNTHHIGSSAVLNNGIPDATPPFHYAHLGSLAYIGRDKAVIDPGGKDNRLGLVRGWAMGFAWKGAETFMQISKKNMYLVSRDLVKSKVFGRDISDA
;
A
#
# COMPACT_ATOMS: atom_id res chain seq x y z
N MET A 1 -70.87 8.74 39.92
CA MET A 1 -71.08 7.55 40.77
C MET A 1 -70.08 6.47 40.38
N ALA A 2 -69.33 5.99 41.37
CA ALA A 2 -68.62 4.72 41.52
C ALA A 2 -67.99 4.01 40.31
N ALA A 3 -66.65 3.96 40.34
CA ALA A 3 -65.83 3.02 39.59
C ALA A 3 -66.24 1.55 39.88
N LYS A 4 -66.58 0.78 38.85
CA LYS A 4 -66.48 -0.68 38.90
C LYS A 4 -65.03 -1.05 38.66
N ALA A 5 -64.30 -1.36 39.73
CA ALA A 5 -63.03 -2.06 39.64
C ALA A 5 -63.30 -3.44 39.02
N GLY A 6 -63.05 -3.59 37.72
CA GLY A 6 -63.04 -4.89 37.06
C GLY A 6 -62.00 -5.79 37.72
N SER A 7 -62.33 -7.08 37.89
CA SER A 7 -61.43 -8.08 38.48
C SER A 7 -60.06 -8.03 37.81
N LEU A 8 -59.00 -8.35 38.55
CA LEU A 8 -57.63 -8.40 38.01
C LEU A 8 -57.55 -9.25 36.73
N THR A 9 -58.32 -10.34 36.69
CA THR A 9 -58.49 -11.23 35.53
C THR A 9 -59.12 -10.54 34.31
N GLY A 10 -60.12 -9.68 34.50
CA GLY A 10 -60.75 -8.91 33.42
C GLY A 10 -59.83 -7.83 32.86
N ARG A 11 -59.06 -7.13 33.71
CA ARG A 11 -58.07 -6.13 33.27
C ARG A 11 -56.90 -6.77 32.53
N LEU A 12 -56.47 -7.96 32.95
CA LEU A 12 -55.41 -8.72 32.28
C LEU A 12 -55.85 -9.21 30.90
N SER A 13 -57.06 -9.75 30.78
CA SER A 13 -57.64 -10.20 29.50
C SER A 13 -57.77 -9.04 28.50
N ALA A 14 -58.25 -7.89 28.95
CA ALA A 14 -58.37 -6.68 28.13
C ALA A 14 -57.00 -6.14 27.68
N TRP A 15 -55.98 -6.21 28.54
CA TRP A 15 -54.62 -5.81 28.18
C TRP A 15 -53.95 -6.77 27.19
N VAL A 16 -54.13 -8.08 27.36
CA VAL A 16 -53.61 -9.12 26.43
C VAL A 16 -54.14 -8.93 25.01
N GLN A 17 -55.39 -8.49 24.88
CA GLN A 17 -56.05 -8.25 23.61
C GLN A 17 -55.89 -6.80 23.10
N SER A 18 -55.21 -5.93 23.85
CA SER A 18 -55.01 -4.55 23.45
C SER A 18 -54.03 -4.41 22.28
N PRO A 19 -54.10 -3.34 21.48
CA PRO A 19 -53.18 -3.13 20.35
C PRO A 19 -51.70 -3.04 20.73
N THR A 20 -51.39 -2.72 21.99
CA THR A 20 -50.02 -2.68 22.57
C THR A 20 -49.74 -3.87 23.50
N GLY A 21 -50.62 -4.87 23.50
CA GLY A 21 -50.51 -6.08 24.31
C GLY A 21 -49.61 -7.16 23.69
N PRO A 22 -49.29 -8.23 24.45
CA PRO A 22 -48.33 -9.28 24.09
C PRO A 22 -48.64 -10.10 22.83
N LYS A 23 -49.81 -9.91 22.19
CA LYS A 23 -50.13 -10.54 20.90
C LYS A 23 -49.67 -9.72 19.69
N THR A 24 -49.06 -8.55 19.90
CA THR A 24 -48.66 -7.65 18.81
C THR A 24 -47.15 -7.38 18.81
N THR A 25 -46.63 -7.00 17.65
CA THR A 25 -45.23 -6.54 17.49
C THR A 25 -44.95 -5.26 18.28
N HIS A 26 -45.99 -4.46 18.56
CA HIS A 26 -45.90 -3.27 19.40
C HIS A 26 -45.55 -3.57 20.86
N PHE A 27 -45.71 -4.81 21.33
CA PHE A 27 -45.25 -5.24 22.65
C PHE A 27 -43.83 -5.82 22.59
N TRP A 28 -43.61 -6.81 21.73
CA TRP A 28 -42.34 -7.56 21.72
C TRP A 28 -41.14 -6.76 21.22
N GLY A 29 -41.33 -5.80 20.30
CA GLY A 29 -40.28 -4.89 19.85
C GLY A 29 -39.66 -4.09 21.01
N PRO A 30 -40.46 -3.29 21.76
CA PRO A 30 -39.94 -2.58 22.92
C PRO A 30 -39.46 -3.49 24.06
N VAL A 31 -40.05 -4.67 24.26
CA VAL A 31 -39.54 -5.66 25.23
C VAL A 31 -38.13 -6.11 24.88
N ALA A 32 -37.84 -6.41 23.61
CA ALA A 32 -36.48 -6.76 23.17
C ALA A 32 -35.49 -5.60 23.37
N ASN A 33 -35.92 -4.36 23.17
CA ASN A 33 -35.07 -3.18 23.36
C ASN A 33 -34.62 -2.94 24.80
N TRP A 34 -35.26 -3.56 25.81
CA TRP A 34 -34.77 -3.51 27.20
C TRP A 34 -33.39 -4.16 27.36
N GLY A 35 -32.96 -4.99 26.41
CA GLY A 35 -31.58 -5.50 26.37
C GLY A 35 -30.53 -4.38 26.30
N PHE A 36 -30.82 -3.26 25.63
CA PHE A 36 -29.91 -2.10 25.58
C PHE A 36 -29.79 -1.40 26.94
N VAL A 37 -30.90 -1.30 27.68
CA VAL A 37 -30.90 -0.76 29.04
C VAL A 37 -30.08 -1.66 29.96
N GLY A 38 -30.30 -2.99 29.87
CA GLY A 38 -29.54 -3.97 30.64
C GLY A 38 -28.04 -3.91 30.34
N ALA A 39 -27.65 -3.86 29.07
CA ALA A 39 -26.26 -3.71 28.65
C ALA A 39 -25.65 -2.39 29.17
N GLY A 40 -26.37 -1.27 29.05
CA GLY A 40 -25.91 0.02 29.55
C GLY A 40 -25.74 0.07 31.07
N LEU A 41 -26.58 -0.64 31.83
CA LEU A 41 -26.47 -0.79 33.28
C LEU A 41 -25.27 -1.67 33.68
N ILE A 42 -24.99 -2.74 32.94
CA ILE A 42 -23.79 -3.57 33.14
C ILE A 42 -22.53 -2.73 32.83
N ASP A 43 -22.56 -1.95 31.76
CA ASP A 43 -21.47 -1.03 31.42
C ASP A 43 -21.31 0.08 32.46
N ALA A 44 -22.33 0.39 33.27
CA ALA A 44 -22.24 1.39 34.34
C ALA A 44 -21.31 0.94 35.47
N GLN A 45 -20.98 -0.35 35.53
CA GLN A 45 -20.05 -0.93 36.50
C GLN A 45 -18.61 -1.03 35.94
N LYS A 46 -18.41 -0.81 34.64
CA LYS A 46 -17.09 -0.85 33.99
C LYS A 46 -16.33 0.47 34.16
N PRO A 47 -14.99 0.46 34.08
CA PRO A 47 -14.19 1.68 34.18
C PRO A 47 -14.56 2.71 33.08
N PRO A 48 -14.62 4.02 33.38
CA PRO A 48 -15.04 5.05 32.44
C PRO A 48 -14.18 5.18 31.16
N GLU A 49 -12.91 4.77 31.21
CA GLU A 49 -11.98 4.76 30.07
C GLU A 49 -12.44 3.85 28.90
N MET A 50 -13.25 2.83 29.21
CA MET A 50 -13.78 1.88 28.23
C MET A 50 -15.04 2.41 27.51
N ILE A 51 -15.54 3.59 27.89
CA ILE A 51 -16.75 4.18 27.32
C ILE A 51 -16.41 4.84 25.97
N SER A 52 -17.08 4.40 24.91
CA SER A 52 -16.98 5.05 23.59
C SER A 52 -17.96 6.23 23.50
N PRO A 53 -17.51 7.50 23.50
CA PRO A 53 -18.40 8.65 23.49
C PRO A 53 -19.21 8.76 22.19
N ASN A 54 -18.66 8.28 21.07
CA ASN A 54 -19.36 8.25 19.79
C ASN A 54 -20.55 7.27 19.80
N MET A 55 -20.35 6.06 20.34
CA MET A 55 -21.41 5.06 20.44
C MET A 55 -22.48 5.51 21.44
N THR A 56 -22.08 5.99 22.62
CA THR A 56 -23.00 6.50 23.64
C THR A 56 -23.80 7.70 23.14
N GLY A 57 -23.16 8.65 22.45
CA GLY A 57 -23.84 9.79 21.83
C GLY A 57 -24.86 9.39 20.77
N VAL A 58 -24.53 8.40 19.92
CA VAL A 58 -25.49 7.83 18.95
C VAL A 58 -26.68 7.19 19.66
N LEU A 59 -26.47 6.45 20.75
CA LEU A 59 -27.55 5.83 21.53
C LEU A 59 -28.46 6.86 22.21
N CYS A 60 -27.93 8.02 22.62
CA CYS A 60 -28.76 9.13 23.12
C CYS A 60 -29.66 9.71 22.02
N VAL A 61 -29.08 10.07 20.87
CA VAL A 61 -29.85 10.60 19.73
C VAL A 61 -30.91 9.59 19.27
N TYR A 62 -30.54 8.32 19.19
CA TYR A 62 -31.44 7.21 18.88
C TYR A 62 -32.61 7.16 19.87
N SER A 63 -32.34 7.17 21.19
CA SER A 63 -33.40 7.07 22.20
C SER A 63 -34.32 8.29 22.19
N ALA A 64 -33.80 9.50 21.99
CA ALA A 64 -34.59 10.72 21.85
C ALA A 64 -35.57 10.67 20.64
N LEU A 65 -35.10 10.17 19.49
CA LEU A 65 -35.94 10.01 18.30
C LEU A 65 -37.06 8.99 18.52
N PHE A 66 -36.76 7.85 19.14
CA PHE A 66 -37.74 6.80 19.38
C PHE A 66 -38.73 7.14 20.50
N MET A 67 -38.33 7.93 21.51
CA MET A 67 -39.27 8.52 22.46
C MET A 67 -40.29 9.41 21.74
N ARG A 68 -39.85 10.29 20.84
CA ARG A 68 -40.76 11.12 20.03
C ARG A 68 -41.66 10.28 19.14
N PHE A 69 -41.11 9.26 18.47
CA PHE A 69 -41.88 8.36 17.60
C PHE A 69 -42.95 7.58 18.38
N SER A 70 -42.63 7.09 19.58
CA SER A 70 -43.56 6.32 20.42
C SER A 70 -44.82 7.09 20.83
N LEU A 71 -44.74 8.43 20.88
CA LEU A 71 -45.86 9.32 21.16
C LEU A 71 -46.63 9.72 19.89
N ALA A 72 -46.00 9.61 18.73
CA ALA A 72 -46.58 9.96 17.43
C ALA A 72 -47.39 8.81 16.81
N ILE A 73 -47.02 7.56 17.07
CA ILE A 73 -47.76 6.38 16.60
C ILE A 73 -49.11 6.22 17.33
N GLN A 74 -50.14 5.76 16.61
CA GLN A 74 -51.46 5.48 17.17
C GLN A 74 -51.81 3.99 17.08
N PRO A 75 -52.19 3.35 18.20
CA PRO A 75 -52.24 3.92 19.55
C PRO A 75 -50.84 4.15 20.14
N ARG A 76 -50.72 5.13 21.03
CA ARG A 76 -49.44 5.50 21.67
C ARG A 76 -48.79 4.31 22.37
N ASN A 77 -47.50 4.14 22.15
CA ASN A 77 -46.74 3.03 22.73
C ASN A 77 -45.90 3.49 23.92
N LEU A 78 -46.53 3.54 25.10
CA LEU A 78 -45.88 3.97 26.34
C LEU A 78 -44.78 3.01 26.82
N LEU A 79 -44.85 1.74 26.42
CA LEU A 79 -43.81 0.75 26.75
C LEU A 79 -42.51 1.04 25.99
N LEU A 80 -42.62 1.40 24.70
CA LEU A 80 -41.50 1.88 23.91
C LEU A 80 -40.94 3.20 24.45
N PHE A 81 -41.83 4.13 24.83
CA PHE A 81 -41.41 5.37 25.48
C PHE A 81 -40.59 5.11 26.75
N ALA A 82 -41.09 4.26 27.65
CA ALA A 82 -40.44 3.97 28.92
C ALA A 82 -39.07 3.29 28.74
N CYS A 83 -38.97 2.35 27.79
CA CYS A 83 -37.71 1.68 27.47
C CYS A 83 -36.64 2.69 27.01
N HIS A 84 -36.96 3.55 26.04
CA HIS A 84 -36.00 4.53 25.53
C HIS A 84 -35.72 5.66 26.53
N ALA A 85 -36.69 6.09 27.33
CA ALA A 85 -36.46 7.04 28.41
C ALA A 85 -35.47 6.48 29.45
N THR A 86 -35.59 5.20 29.78
CA THR A 86 -34.67 4.55 30.71
C THR A 86 -33.28 4.39 30.09
N ASN A 87 -33.21 4.00 28.82
CA ASN A 87 -31.93 3.92 28.11
C ASN A 87 -31.24 5.30 28.04
N GLU A 88 -31.98 6.36 27.73
CA GLU A 88 -31.47 7.74 27.69
C GLU A 88 -30.81 8.13 29.02
N VAL A 89 -31.47 7.85 30.15
CA VAL A 89 -30.92 8.13 31.48
C VAL A 89 -29.61 7.37 31.72
N VAL A 90 -29.55 6.09 31.34
CA VAL A 90 -28.34 5.28 31.49
C VAL A 90 -27.20 5.83 30.62
N GLN A 91 -27.47 6.14 29.35
CA GLN A 91 -26.44 6.65 28.44
C GLN A 91 -25.97 8.07 28.81
N LEU A 92 -26.86 8.94 29.28
CA LEU A 92 -26.48 10.25 29.80
C LEU A 92 -25.61 10.14 31.06
N ASN A 93 -25.87 9.16 31.93
CA ASN A 93 -25.00 8.88 33.07
C ASN A 93 -23.61 8.39 32.61
N GLN A 94 -23.53 7.60 31.55
CA GLN A 94 -22.24 7.19 30.97
C GLN A 94 -21.46 8.35 30.36
N LEU A 95 -22.14 9.25 29.64
CA LEU A 95 -21.52 10.49 29.15
C LEU A 95 -21.04 11.35 30.30
N ARG A 96 -21.83 11.49 31.38
CA ARG A 96 -21.40 12.19 32.59
C ARG A 96 -20.12 11.58 33.13
N ARG A 97 -20.06 10.25 33.31
CA ARG A 97 -18.88 9.55 33.84
C ARG A 97 -17.64 9.80 32.97
N TYR A 98 -17.79 9.69 31.65
CA TYR A 98 -16.74 10.02 30.69
C TYR A 98 -16.22 11.46 30.85
N TYR A 99 -17.12 12.45 30.90
CA TYR A 99 -16.73 13.87 31.04
C TYR A 99 -16.26 14.26 32.44
N TYR A 100 -16.63 13.51 33.49
CA TYR A 100 -16.18 13.76 34.87
C TYR A 100 -14.76 13.22 35.11
N GLU A 101 -14.43 12.04 34.56
CA GLU A 101 -13.08 11.48 34.62
C GLU A 101 -12.05 12.42 33.95
N ASP A 102 -12.43 12.98 32.80
CA ASP A 102 -11.57 13.89 32.01
C ASP A 102 -11.34 15.27 32.69
N ARG A 103 -12.07 15.57 33.79
CA ARG A 103 -12.03 16.87 34.49
C ARG A 103 -11.60 16.79 35.95
N VAL A 104 -11.42 15.61 36.52
CA VAL A 104 -10.78 15.44 37.82
C VAL A 104 -9.31 15.15 37.55
N PRO A 105 -8.39 16.11 37.79
CA PRO A 105 -6.97 15.77 37.85
C PRO A 105 -6.86 14.68 38.93
N SER A 106 -6.30 13.53 38.59
CA SER A 106 -5.95 12.55 39.60
C SER A 106 -5.09 13.26 40.66
N GLU A 107 -5.54 13.26 41.92
CA GLU A 107 -4.69 13.61 43.06
C GLU A 107 -3.64 12.50 43.21
N GLN A 108 -2.71 12.43 42.27
CA GLN A 108 -1.43 11.80 42.48
C GLN A 108 -0.56 12.86 43.13
N GLY A 109 -0.15 12.58 44.37
CA GLY A 109 0.73 13.44 45.15
C GLY A 109 1.95 13.88 44.36
N GLU A 110 2.48 15.04 44.73
CA GLU A 110 3.71 15.64 44.22
C GLU A 110 4.89 14.67 44.34
N GLY A 111 4.98 13.73 43.41
CA GLY A 111 6.13 12.88 43.16
C GLY A 111 6.66 13.25 41.79
N SER A 112 7.78 13.98 41.75
CA SER A 112 8.68 14.17 40.61
C SER A 112 8.06 13.82 39.25
N MET A 113 7.51 14.81 38.52
CA MET A 113 7.04 14.68 37.13
C MET A 113 8.00 13.76 36.34
N ALA A 114 7.56 12.54 36.03
CA ALA A 114 8.38 11.60 35.29
C ALA A 114 8.78 12.27 33.98
N LYS A 115 10.09 12.33 33.71
CA LYS A 115 10.62 13.01 32.53
C LYS A 115 10.06 12.34 31.27
N LYS A 116 9.38 13.12 30.43
CA LYS A 116 8.86 12.65 29.15
C LYS A 116 9.99 12.18 28.23
N VAL A 117 9.73 11.12 27.47
CA VAL A 117 10.62 10.61 26.43
C VAL A 117 10.56 11.55 25.22
N LYS A 118 11.71 12.05 24.78
CA LYS A 118 11.82 12.92 23.61
C LYS A 118 11.73 12.10 22.32
N VAL A 119 10.67 12.30 21.55
CA VAL A 119 10.44 11.58 20.30
C VAL A 119 10.66 12.55 19.14
N LEU A 120 11.68 12.30 18.33
CA LEU A 120 11.98 13.09 17.14
C LEU A 120 11.52 12.37 15.87
N VAL A 121 10.62 12.99 15.10
CA VAL A 121 10.18 12.50 13.79
C VAL A 121 10.83 13.31 12.68
N LEU A 122 11.57 12.65 11.79
CA LEU A 122 12.12 13.27 10.59
C LEU A 122 11.25 12.97 9.38
N GLY A 123 10.67 14.01 8.78
CA GLY A 123 9.87 13.91 7.55
C GLY A 123 8.36 13.99 7.76
N SER A 124 7.70 14.72 6.85
CA SER A 124 6.25 14.98 6.85
C SER A 124 5.53 14.23 5.71
N GLY A 125 6.04 13.05 5.32
CA GLY A 125 5.51 12.23 4.24
C GLY A 125 4.54 11.13 4.70
N TRP A 126 4.41 10.10 3.87
CA TRP A 126 3.54 8.94 4.09
C TRP A 126 3.89 8.07 5.31
N GLY A 127 5.10 8.16 5.86
CA GLY A 127 5.42 7.52 7.15
C GLY A 127 5.11 8.42 8.34
N GLY A 128 5.67 9.64 8.33
CA GLY A 128 5.64 10.54 9.49
C GLY A 128 4.26 11.10 9.81
N ILE A 129 3.45 11.47 8.80
CA ILE A 129 2.12 12.07 9.05
C ILE A 129 1.12 11.02 9.53
N PRO A 130 1.01 9.82 8.95
CA PRO A 130 0.19 8.76 9.51
C PRO A 130 0.59 8.39 10.94
N PHE A 131 1.89 8.33 11.24
CA PHE A 131 2.37 8.13 12.63
C PHE A 131 1.85 9.22 13.57
N VAL A 132 2.11 10.50 13.28
CA VAL A 132 1.68 11.60 14.16
C VAL A 132 0.16 11.65 14.29
N LYS A 133 -0.58 11.41 13.21
CA LYS A 133 -2.05 11.42 13.20
C LYS A 133 -2.65 10.30 14.06
N ALA A 134 -2.03 9.12 14.07
CA ALA A 134 -2.48 7.96 14.84
C ALA A 134 -1.96 7.93 16.28
N LEU A 135 -0.93 8.72 16.61
CA LEU A 135 -0.44 8.87 17.97
C LEU A 135 -1.48 9.58 18.83
N ASP A 136 -1.78 9.00 19.99
CA ASP A 136 -2.77 9.52 20.92
C ASP A 136 -2.27 10.83 21.58
N PRO A 137 -3.01 11.95 21.48
CA PRO A 137 -2.68 13.19 22.17
C PRO A 137 -2.45 13.02 23.67
N ALA A 138 -3.20 12.14 24.36
CA ALA A 138 -3.03 11.90 25.79
C ALA A 138 -1.63 11.37 26.12
N ARG A 139 -1.07 10.52 25.25
CA ARG A 139 0.31 10.00 25.38
C ARG A 139 1.35 11.09 25.21
N CYS A 140 1.10 12.10 24.38
CA CYS A 140 1.98 13.27 24.24
C CYS A 140 1.89 14.20 25.48
N GLN A 141 0.76 14.19 26.17
CA GLN A 141 0.60 14.96 27.41
C GLN A 141 1.25 14.27 28.61
N SER A 142 1.24 12.94 28.68
CA SER A 142 1.76 12.18 29.82
C SER A 142 3.16 11.60 29.64
N HIS A 143 3.52 11.10 28.46
CA HIS A 143 4.72 10.27 28.26
C HIS A 143 5.72 10.82 27.24
N TYR A 144 5.26 11.49 26.17
CA TYR A 144 6.10 11.85 25.04
C TYR A 144 6.24 13.37 24.84
N ASP A 145 7.46 13.84 24.64
CA ASP A 145 7.75 15.16 24.10
C ASP A 145 8.04 15.03 22.60
N LEU A 146 7.01 15.22 21.78
CA LEU A 146 7.08 14.99 20.33
C LEU A 146 7.60 16.22 19.60
N THR A 147 8.65 16.03 18.78
CA THR A 147 9.14 17.03 17.84
C THR A 147 9.16 16.45 16.43
N MET A 148 8.61 17.16 15.45
CA MET A 148 8.75 16.82 14.03
C MET A 148 9.61 17.86 13.31
N VAL A 149 10.56 17.38 12.52
CA VAL A 149 11.42 18.21 11.66
C VAL A 149 11.20 17.79 10.21
N SER A 150 10.84 18.74 9.34
CA SER A 150 10.80 18.50 7.90
C SER A 150 10.97 19.80 7.12
N PRO A 151 11.73 19.82 6.01
CA PRO A 151 11.91 21.03 5.19
C PRO A 151 10.61 21.45 4.48
N ARG A 152 9.58 20.60 4.55
CA ARG A 152 8.28 20.79 3.93
C ARG A 152 7.19 20.87 5.00
N ASN A 153 6.49 22.01 5.05
CA ASN A 153 5.43 22.30 6.01
C ASN A 153 4.04 21.77 5.63
N TYR A 154 3.99 20.88 4.64
CA TYR A 154 2.79 20.18 4.24
C TYR A 154 3.05 18.69 3.96
N PHE A 155 2.04 17.89 4.26
CA PHE A 155 1.87 16.56 3.68
C PHE A 155 1.55 16.69 2.20
N LEU A 156 2.12 15.81 1.37
CA LEU A 156 1.83 15.72 -0.06
C LEU A 156 1.23 14.35 -0.38
N TYR A 157 0.00 14.35 -0.90
CA TYR A 157 -0.62 13.17 -1.46
C TYR A 157 -0.03 12.90 -2.85
N SER A 158 1.10 12.19 -2.87
CA SER A 158 1.89 11.94 -4.08
C SER A 158 1.19 11.20 -5.23
N PRO A 159 0.20 10.30 -5.01
CA PRO A 159 -0.46 9.59 -6.13
C PRO A 159 -1.18 10.52 -7.12
N LEU A 160 -1.65 11.70 -6.69
CA LEU A 160 -2.29 12.67 -7.58
C LEU A 160 -1.33 13.75 -8.12
N LEU A 161 -0.03 13.61 -7.88
CA LEU A 161 0.97 14.54 -8.38
C LEU A 161 1.03 14.61 -9.93
N PRO A 162 0.86 13.51 -10.69
CA PRO A 162 0.72 13.57 -12.15
C PRO A 162 -0.44 14.46 -12.60
N GLY A 163 -1.62 14.31 -11.99
CA GLY A 163 -2.78 15.15 -12.28
C GLY A 163 -2.60 16.61 -11.86
N ALA A 164 -1.80 16.89 -10.82
CA ALA A 164 -1.43 18.25 -10.45
C ALA A 164 -0.48 18.90 -11.46
N ALA A 165 0.39 18.12 -12.09
CA ALA A 165 1.31 18.60 -13.12
C ALA A 165 0.60 18.95 -14.45
N THR A 166 -0.67 18.58 -14.61
CA THR A 166 -1.47 18.84 -15.81
C THR A 166 -2.73 19.66 -15.55
N GLY A 167 -3.05 19.96 -14.28
CA GLY A 167 -4.24 20.74 -13.92
C GLY A 167 -5.54 19.92 -13.83
N THR A 168 -5.45 18.59 -13.86
CA THR A 168 -6.58 17.69 -13.53
C THR A 168 -7.06 17.89 -12.08
N VAL A 169 -6.12 18.13 -11.17
CA VAL A 169 -6.36 18.58 -9.80
C VAL A 169 -5.44 19.75 -9.47
N GLU A 170 -5.83 20.62 -8.53
CA GLU A 170 -4.95 21.71 -8.11
C GLU A 170 -3.90 21.20 -7.12
N GLY A 171 -2.66 21.70 -7.20
CA GLY A 171 -1.60 21.34 -6.25
C GLY A 171 -1.98 21.60 -4.78
N ARG A 172 -2.79 22.63 -4.53
CA ARG A 172 -3.30 22.97 -3.18
C ARG A 172 -4.34 21.97 -2.66
N SER A 173 -4.98 21.20 -3.54
CA SER A 173 -6.01 20.22 -3.19
C SER A 173 -5.42 18.89 -2.72
N ILE A 174 -4.16 18.62 -3.06
CA ILE A 174 -3.44 17.39 -2.71
C ILE A 174 -2.41 17.58 -1.59
N VAL A 175 -2.49 18.71 -0.87
CA VAL A 175 -1.63 18.99 0.29
C VAL A 175 -2.41 19.39 1.53
N ASP A 176 -1.85 19.10 2.70
CA ASP A 176 -2.39 19.57 3.98
C ASP A 176 -1.28 19.99 4.94
N SER A 177 -1.55 20.99 5.78
CA SER A 177 -0.52 21.58 6.65
C SER A 177 -0.08 20.59 7.73
N VAL A 178 1.23 20.42 7.91
CA VAL A 178 1.79 19.57 8.99
C VAL A 178 1.32 20.06 10.36
N ARG A 179 1.22 21.39 10.52
CA ARG A 179 0.80 22.02 11.78
C ARG A 179 -0.58 21.57 12.23
N ARG A 180 -1.47 21.19 11.30
CA ARG A 180 -2.82 20.68 11.61
C ARG A 180 -2.80 19.39 12.42
N TYR A 181 -1.79 18.54 12.22
CA TYR A 181 -1.73 17.20 12.81
C TYR A 181 -0.92 17.16 14.10
N ILE A 182 0.02 18.09 14.28
CA ILE A 182 0.96 18.09 15.39
C ILE A 182 0.64 19.13 16.47
N CYS A 183 -0.21 20.13 16.20
CA CYS A 183 -0.43 21.25 17.14
C CYS A 183 -0.93 20.86 18.53
N ASP A 184 -1.64 19.75 18.65
CA ASP A 184 -2.18 19.16 19.89
C ASP A 184 -1.29 18.04 20.46
N ARG A 185 -0.17 17.72 19.79
CA ARG A 185 0.71 16.59 20.11
C ARG A 185 2.16 17.00 20.36
N GLY A 186 2.63 18.11 19.80
CA GLY A 186 4.03 18.50 19.94
C GLY A 186 4.46 19.69 19.09
N THR A 187 5.77 19.76 18.85
CA THR A 187 6.41 20.89 18.17
C THR A 187 6.79 20.54 16.73
N TYR A 188 6.60 21.48 15.80
CA TYR A 188 7.03 21.32 14.40
C TYR A 188 8.03 22.41 13.99
N TYR A 189 9.18 21.97 13.47
CA TYR A 189 10.18 22.81 12.84
C TYR A 189 10.23 22.57 11.33
N GLU A 190 10.08 23.66 10.57
CA GLU A 190 10.29 23.65 9.13
C GLU A 190 11.79 23.70 8.82
N ALA A 191 12.47 22.56 8.91
CA ALA A 191 13.93 22.46 8.74
C ALA A 191 14.33 21.11 8.11
N GLU A 192 15.46 21.07 7.44
CA GLU A 192 16.11 19.84 6.99
C GLU A 192 16.99 19.29 8.11
N CYS A 193 16.95 17.98 8.35
CA CYS A 193 17.93 17.32 9.20
C CYS A 193 19.16 16.96 8.33
N ILE A 194 20.31 17.53 8.70
CA ILE A 194 21.56 17.39 7.96
C ILE A 194 22.49 16.36 8.57
N ASP A 195 22.33 16.07 9.86
CA ASP A 195 23.14 15.09 10.57
C ASP A 195 22.39 14.49 11.76
N VAL A 196 22.70 13.24 12.08
CA VAL A 196 22.22 12.54 13.29
C VAL A 196 23.42 11.90 13.98
N ASP A 197 23.56 12.16 15.26
CA ASP A 197 24.47 11.44 16.15
C ASP A 197 23.69 10.37 16.92
N PRO A 198 23.86 9.07 16.60
CA PRO A 198 23.14 7.99 17.27
C PRO A 198 23.65 7.71 18.70
N VAL A 199 24.86 8.16 19.04
CA VAL A 199 25.48 7.92 20.36
C VAL A 199 25.03 9.01 21.33
N ASP A 200 25.24 10.27 20.97
CA ASP A 200 24.82 11.42 21.79
C ASP A 200 23.30 11.67 21.70
N ARG A 201 22.63 10.99 20.76
CA ARG A 201 21.20 11.11 20.46
C ARG A 201 20.76 12.54 20.18
N VAL A 202 21.46 13.17 19.23
CA VAL A 202 21.18 14.54 18.81
C VAL A 202 21.10 14.60 17.28
N ALA A 203 20.05 15.23 16.77
CA ALA A 203 19.94 15.58 15.37
C ALA A 203 20.36 17.05 15.15
N THR A 204 21.14 17.32 14.11
CA THR A 204 21.43 18.68 13.66
C THR A 204 20.48 19.03 12.53
N CYS A 205 19.77 20.14 12.68
CA CYS A 205 18.73 20.59 11.76
C CYS A 205 18.97 22.03 11.32
N ARG A 206 18.51 22.37 10.11
CA ARG A 206 18.78 23.67 9.48
C ARG A 206 17.62 24.15 8.63
N TYR A 207 17.28 25.43 8.75
CA TYR A 207 16.31 26.06 7.85
C TYR A 207 16.94 26.33 6.48
N VAL A 208 16.43 25.69 5.42
CA VAL A 208 17.05 25.72 4.08
C VAL A 208 16.43 26.71 3.10
N LYS A 209 15.31 27.36 3.45
CA LYS A 209 14.64 28.28 2.52
C LYS A 209 15.26 29.69 2.57
N PRO A 210 15.31 30.42 1.45
CA PRO A 210 15.73 31.81 1.46
C PRO A 210 14.83 32.65 2.37
N PHE A 211 15.43 33.41 3.29
CA PHE A 211 14.70 34.39 4.12
C PHE A 211 15.61 35.56 4.47
N ARG A 212 15.26 36.77 4.00
CA ARG A 212 15.87 38.07 4.34
C ARG A 212 17.40 38.10 4.46
N GLY A 213 18.14 37.54 3.50
CA GLY A 213 19.59 37.77 3.34
C GLY A 213 20.52 37.35 4.49
N GLY A 214 20.04 36.59 5.49
CA GLY A 214 20.88 36.06 6.56
C GLY A 214 21.68 34.84 6.12
N GLU A 215 22.90 34.68 6.65
CA GLU A 215 23.73 33.48 6.47
C GLU A 215 22.95 32.21 6.88
N ILE A 216 22.95 31.21 6.00
CA ILE A 216 22.25 29.93 6.21
C ILE A 216 22.72 29.24 7.50
N ASP A 217 24.00 29.35 7.83
CA ASP A 217 24.62 28.71 9.01
C ASP A 217 24.05 29.18 10.34
N LYS A 218 23.57 30.44 10.42
CA LYS A 218 22.95 31.00 11.63
C LYS A 218 21.58 30.41 11.97
N ARG A 219 21.05 29.49 11.14
CA ARG A 219 19.77 28.80 11.36
C ARG A 219 19.93 27.30 11.56
N THR A 220 21.13 26.89 11.96
CA THR A 220 21.43 25.52 12.37
C THR A 220 21.22 25.37 13.87
N PHE A 221 20.55 24.31 14.29
CA PHE A 221 20.26 24.02 15.68
C PHE A 221 20.27 22.52 15.94
N LYS A 222 20.45 22.15 17.22
CA LYS A 222 20.48 20.77 17.68
C LYS A 222 19.15 20.39 18.33
N VAL A 223 18.65 19.21 18.01
CA VAL A 223 17.43 18.63 18.56
C VAL A 223 17.79 17.32 19.26
N PRO A 224 17.87 17.30 20.61
CA PRO A 224 18.11 16.07 21.35
C PRO A 224 16.89 15.15 21.30
N TYR A 225 17.11 13.84 21.24
CA TYR A 225 16.06 12.83 21.23
C TYR A 225 16.40 11.67 22.15
N ASP A 226 15.38 10.96 22.62
CA ASP A 226 15.53 9.64 23.24
C ASP A 226 15.18 8.55 22.23
N VAL A 227 14.20 8.83 21.35
CA VAL A 227 13.79 7.99 20.23
C VAL A 227 13.72 8.80 18.94
N LEU A 228 14.29 8.28 17.87
CA LEU A 228 14.27 8.87 16.52
C LEU A 228 13.39 8.05 15.59
N ILE A 229 12.55 8.69 14.80
CA ILE A 229 11.74 8.08 13.74
C ILE A 229 12.15 8.70 12.41
N VAL A 230 12.81 7.90 11.56
CA VAL A 230 13.31 8.28 10.24
C VAL A 230 12.22 7.99 9.19
N ALA A 231 11.48 9.01 8.78
CA ALA A 231 10.43 8.94 7.76
C ALA A 231 10.67 9.95 6.61
N VAL A 232 11.96 10.14 6.26
CA VAL A 232 12.42 11.10 5.25
C VAL A 232 12.17 10.66 3.80
N GLY A 233 11.79 9.40 3.61
CA GLY A 233 11.53 8.81 2.29
C GLY A 233 12.81 8.67 1.46
N SER A 234 12.69 8.84 0.16
CA SER A 234 13.75 8.66 -0.82
C SER A 234 13.95 9.92 -1.67
N VAL A 235 15.02 9.98 -2.46
CA VAL A 235 15.25 11.01 -3.49
C VAL A 235 15.31 10.38 -4.89
N ASN A 236 15.27 11.20 -5.94
CA ASN A 236 15.38 10.72 -7.32
C ASN A 236 16.74 10.06 -7.57
N ASN A 237 16.75 9.01 -8.39
CA ASN A 237 17.98 8.35 -8.80
C ASN A 237 18.18 8.48 -10.31
N THR A 238 19.24 9.18 -10.69
CA THR A 238 19.66 9.33 -12.08
C THR A 238 20.47 8.14 -12.58
N PHE A 239 20.86 7.21 -11.69
CA PHE A 239 21.76 6.10 -11.96
C PHE A 239 23.13 6.52 -12.52
N GLY A 240 23.54 7.78 -12.28
CA GLY A 240 24.76 8.36 -12.84
C GLY A 240 24.66 8.68 -14.34
N VAL A 241 23.47 8.66 -14.93
CA VAL A 241 23.25 9.06 -16.33
C VAL A 241 23.53 10.57 -16.46
N PRO A 242 24.50 10.99 -17.30
CA PRO A 242 24.84 12.40 -17.45
C PRO A 242 23.70 13.24 -18.02
N GLY A 243 23.61 14.49 -17.56
CA GLY A 243 22.68 15.51 -18.05
C GLY A 243 21.22 15.35 -17.60
N VAL A 244 20.86 14.32 -16.81
CA VAL A 244 19.49 14.15 -16.30
C VAL A 244 19.06 15.31 -15.41
N GLU A 245 19.89 15.73 -14.45
CA GLU A 245 19.58 16.83 -13.52
C GLU A 245 19.42 18.18 -14.26
N ASP A 246 20.15 18.38 -15.35
CA ASP A 246 20.18 19.65 -16.08
C ASP A 246 19.06 19.75 -17.13
N ASN A 247 18.70 18.63 -17.77
CA ASN A 247 17.85 18.61 -18.97
C ASN A 247 16.50 17.89 -18.79
N ALA A 248 16.26 17.24 -17.65
CA ALA A 248 15.00 16.54 -17.38
C ALA A 248 14.29 17.09 -16.14
N PHE A 249 12.96 17.00 -16.15
CA PHE A 249 12.12 17.28 -15.01
C PHE A 249 11.96 16.04 -14.15
N PHE A 250 12.05 16.18 -12.83
CA PHE A 250 11.56 15.17 -11.90
C PHE A 250 10.11 15.44 -11.54
N LEU A 251 9.45 14.46 -10.91
CA LEU A 251 8.10 14.63 -10.38
C LEU A 251 7.99 13.99 -8.99
N LYS A 252 8.45 14.72 -7.97
CA LYS A 252 8.47 14.28 -6.56
C LYS A 252 7.86 15.30 -5.60
N ASP A 253 7.74 16.56 -6.01
CA ASP A 253 7.08 17.61 -5.24
C ASP A 253 6.22 18.56 -6.11
N LEU A 254 5.52 19.49 -5.45
CA LEU A 254 4.64 20.46 -6.10
C LEU A 254 5.39 21.51 -6.93
N ALA A 255 6.60 21.89 -6.54
CA ALA A 255 7.37 22.89 -7.28
C ALA A 255 7.77 22.33 -8.64
N GLN A 256 8.20 21.06 -8.65
CA GLN A 256 8.48 20.30 -9.85
C GLN A 256 7.22 20.09 -10.72
N ALA A 257 6.07 19.77 -10.12
CA ALA A 257 4.82 19.65 -10.86
C ALA A 257 4.41 20.98 -11.52
N LYS A 258 4.52 22.12 -10.82
CA LYS A 258 4.26 23.45 -11.39
C LYS A 258 5.25 23.79 -12.51
N ALA A 259 6.54 23.47 -12.32
CA ALA A 259 7.56 23.69 -13.34
C ALA A 259 7.32 22.85 -14.61
N LEU A 260 6.89 21.61 -14.45
CA LEU A 260 6.53 20.73 -15.57
C LEU A 260 5.31 21.29 -16.33
N ARG A 261 4.25 21.69 -15.63
CA ARG A 261 3.06 22.30 -16.25
C ARG A 261 3.44 23.53 -17.07
N LYS A 262 4.22 24.43 -16.46
CA LYS A 262 4.73 25.62 -17.13
C LYS A 262 5.52 25.27 -18.39
N ARG A 263 6.44 24.30 -18.31
CA ARG A 263 7.21 23.87 -19.49
C ARG A 263 6.32 23.34 -20.61
N ILE A 264 5.28 22.58 -20.28
CA ILE A 264 4.34 22.08 -21.29
C ILE A 264 3.66 23.25 -22.01
N ASN A 265 3.18 24.24 -21.27
CA ASN A 265 2.58 25.45 -21.84
C ASN A 265 3.58 26.24 -22.70
N ASP A 266 4.77 26.52 -22.16
CA ASP A 266 5.83 27.24 -22.87
C ASP A 266 6.19 26.55 -24.21
N SER A 267 6.21 25.22 -24.25
CA SER A 267 6.45 24.46 -25.48
C SER A 267 5.40 24.74 -26.55
N PHE A 268 4.11 24.87 -26.19
CA PHE A 268 3.05 25.19 -27.15
C PHE A 268 3.09 26.66 -27.57
N GLU A 269 3.34 27.58 -26.63
CA GLU A 269 3.48 29.01 -26.93
C GLU A 269 4.60 29.25 -27.94
N VAL A 270 5.80 28.71 -27.68
CA VAL A 270 6.95 28.86 -28.60
C VAL A 270 6.71 28.13 -29.93
N ALA A 271 6.11 26.94 -29.90
CA ALA A 271 5.77 26.18 -31.11
C ALA A 271 4.78 26.93 -32.03
N SER A 272 3.94 27.79 -31.45
CA SER A 272 2.93 28.57 -32.19
C SER A 272 3.46 29.84 -32.85
N LEU A 273 4.69 30.27 -32.50
CA LEU A 273 5.27 31.50 -33.03
C LEU A 273 5.51 31.40 -34.55
N PRO A 274 5.28 32.49 -35.32
CA PRO A 274 5.40 32.46 -36.78
C PRO A 274 6.81 32.12 -37.31
N ASN A 275 7.85 32.37 -36.51
CA ASN A 275 9.25 32.15 -36.88
C ASN A 275 9.81 30.79 -36.42
N THR A 276 8.99 29.94 -35.80
CA THR A 276 9.42 28.61 -35.37
C THR A 276 9.43 27.65 -36.56
N SER A 277 10.61 27.09 -36.88
CA SER A 277 10.78 26.12 -37.98
C SER A 277 10.00 24.83 -37.71
N GLU A 278 9.71 24.05 -38.75
CA GLU A 278 8.98 22.79 -38.61
C GLU A 278 9.74 21.77 -37.75
N GLU A 279 11.07 21.71 -37.89
CA GLU A 279 11.94 20.83 -37.12
C GLU A 279 11.91 21.19 -35.63
N GLU A 280 12.03 22.48 -35.33
CA GLU A 280 12.00 22.98 -33.96
C GLU A 280 10.61 22.82 -33.35
N ARG A 281 9.55 23.09 -34.11
CA ARG A 281 8.16 22.87 -33.69
C ARG A 281 7.92 21.41 -33.34
N LYS A 282 8.35 20.48 -34.20
CA LYS A 282 8.24 19.03 -33.96
C LYS A 282 9.02 18.62 -32.69
N ARG A 283 10.21 19.18 -32.49
CA ARG A 283 11.01 18.95 -31.28
C ARG A 283 10.27 19.45 -30.04
N LEU A 284 9.85 20.71 -30.00
CA LEU A 284 9.14 21.34 -28.88
C LEU A 284 7.87 20.58 -28.48
N LEU A 285 7.13 20.08 -29.47
CA LEU A 285 5.89 19.33 -29.27
C LEU A 285 6.12 17.82 -29.03
N THR A 286 7.36 17.38 -28.80
CA THR A 286 7.68 16.01 -28.38
C THR A 286 7.95 15.95 -26.87
N PHE A 287 7.11 15.19 -26.17
CA PHE A 287 7.16 14.99 -24.72
C PHE A 287 7.65 13.58 -24.41
N VAL A 288 8.79 13.46 -23.74
CA VAL A 288 9.41 12.18 -23.40
C VAL A 288 9.28 11.92 -21.90
N VAL A 289 8.79 10.73 -21.53
CA VAL A 289 8.75 10.25 -20.14
C VAL A 289 9.68 9.04 -20.01
N VAL A 290 10.66 9.12 -19.13
CA VAL A 290 11.63 8.06 -18.88
C VAL A 290 11.19 7.22 -17.69
N GLY A 291 10.75 5.99 -17.96
CA GLY A 291 10.31 5.01 -16.98
C GLY A 291 8.84 4.61 -17.15
N GLY A 292 8.59 3.36 -17.54
CA GLY A 292 7.25 2.78 -17.66
C GLY A 292 6.67 2.23 -16.35
N GLY A 293 7.08 2.74 -15.18
CA GLY A 293 6.43 2.43 -13.90
C GLY A 293 5.10 3.20 -13.74
N PRO A 294 4.35 2.99 -12.65
CA PRO A 294 3.05 3.62 -12.43
C PRO A 294 3.09 5.14 -12.64
N THR A 295 4.02 5.83 -11.97
CA THR A 295 4.19 7.28 -12.09
C THR A 295 4.43 7.73 -13.54
N GLY A 296 5.29 7.05 -14.29
CA GLY A 296 5.59 7.47 -15.67
C GLY A 296 4.44 7.20 -16.63
N VAL A 297 3.69 6.11 -16.41
CA VAL A 297 2.46 5.81 -17.15
C VAL A 297 1.41 6.88 -16.89
N GLU A 298 1.19 7.25 -15.63
CA GLU A 298 0.21 8.29 -15.26
C GLU A 298 0.61 9.67 -15.78
N VAL A 299 1.89 10.04 -15.70
CA VAL A 299 2.38 11.31 -16.27
C VAL A 299 2.18 11.36 -17.78
N ALA A 300 2.55 10.30 -18.51
CA ALA A 300 2.36 10.27 -19.96
C ALA A 300 0.88 10.32 -20.34
N ALA A 301 0.02 9.63 -19.60
CA ALA A 301 -1.43 9.65 -19.79
C ALA A 301 -2.02 11.04 -19.52
N GLU A 302 -1.66 11.67 -18.41
CA GLU A 302 -2.11 13.02 -18.02
C GLU A 302 -1.67 14.07 -19.03
N ILE A 303 -0.40 14.05 -19.47
CA ILE A 303 0.11 14.97 -20.50
C ILE A 303 -0.66 14.77 -21.81
N HIS A 304 -0.85 13.51 -22.23
CA HIS A 304 -1.59 13.18 -23.43
C HIS A 304 -3.03 13.71 -23.38
N ASP A 305 -3.72 13.53 -22.25
CA ASP A 305 -5.12 13.94 -22.10
C ASP A 305 -5.24 15.47 -22.05
N LEU A 306 -4.37 16.16 -21.30
CA LEU A 306 -4.27 17.63 -21.32
C LEU A 306 -4.12 18.17 -22.75
N ILE A 307 -3.22 17.58 -23.53
CA ILE A 307 -2.98 18.02 -24.91
C ILE A 307 -4.22 17.83 -25.79
N LYS A 308 -4.83 16.65 -25.71
CA LYS A 308 -5.92 16.24 -26.60
C LYS A 308 -7.26 16.88 -26.25
N GLU A 309 -7.55 17.02 -24.97
CA GLU A 309 -8.84 17.48 -24.46
C GLU A 309 -8.89 19.00 -24.34
N ASP A 310 -7.78 19.65 -23.94
CA ASP A 310 -7.76 21.08 -23.65
C ASP A 310 -6.90 21.87 -24.66
N ILE A 311 -5.59 21.59 -24.72
CA ILE A 311 -4.62 22.46 -25.45
C ILE A 311 -4.96 22.59 -26.93
N TYR A 312 -5.35 21.51 -27.62
CA TYR A 312 -5.72 21.58 -29.04
C TYR A 312 -6.95 22.44 -29.34
N GLY A 313 -7.79 22.75 -28.36
CA GLY A 313 -8.87 23.74 -28.50
C GLY A 313 -8.32 25.17 -28.60
N PHE A 314 -7.23 25.47 -27.91
CA PHE A 314 -6.60 26.79 -27.88
C PHE A 314 -5.54 27.00 -28.97
N PHE A 315 -4.88 25.92 -29.42
CA PHE A 315 -3.86 25.95 -30.48
C PHE A 315 -4.29 25.13 -31.72
N PRO A 316 -5.29 25.60 -32.48
CA PRO A 316 -5.86 24.83 -33.59
C PRO A 316 -4.85 24.53 -34.71
N THR A 317 -3.85 25.40 -34.93
CA THR A 317 -2.80 25.21 -35.94
C THR A 317 -1.82 24.08 -35.59
N LEU A 318 -1.64 23.80 -34.29
CA LEU A 318 -0.75 22.75 -33.77
C LEU A 318 -1.46 21.41 -33.57
N LYS A 319 -2.76 21.34 -33.89
CA LYS A 319 -3.60 20.17 -33.63
C LYS A 319 -3.06 18.92 -34.34
N GLY A 320 -2.81 17.88 -33.54
CA GLY A 320 -2.31 16.59 -34.03
C GLY A 320 -0.80 16.50 -34.20
N GLN A 321 -0.04 17.58 -33.96
CA GLN A 321 1.41 17.58 -34.13
C GLN A 321 2.18 17.10 -32.89
N ALA A 322 1.58 17.17 -31.70
CA ALA A 322 2.24 16.80 -30.46
C ALA A 322 2.29 15.28 -30.25
N THR A 323 3.45 14.81 -29.77
CA THR A 323 3.76 13.39 -29.55
C THR A 323 4.19 13.15 -28.11
N VAL A 324 3.60 12.15 -27.46
CA VAL A 324 4.01 11.68 -26.12
C VAL A 324 4.69 10.33 -26.27
N LYS A 325 5.89 10.17 -25.70
CA LYS A 325 6.69 8.95 -25.78
C LYS A 325 7.08 8.47 -24.38
N ILE A 326 6.97 7.17 -24.11
CA ILE A 326 7.59 6.53 -22.94
C ILE A 326 8.83 5.78 -23.37
N ILE A 327 9.98 6.06 -22.73
CA ILE A 327 11.19 5.25 -22.85
C ILE A 327 11.28 4.33 -21.64
N HIS A 328 11.37 3.01 -21.89
CA HIS A 328 11.46 2.03 -20.82
C HIS A 328 12.37 0.86 -21.15
N THR A 329 13.04 0.32 -20.13
CA THR A 329 14.05 -0.74 -20.28
C THR A 329 13.46 -2.12 -20.53
N GLN A 330 12.24 -2.37 -20.06
CA GLN A 330 11.56 -3.66 -20.26
C GLN A 330 10.71 -3.63 -21.55
N ASP A 331 10.17 -4.80 -21.91
CA ASP A 331 9.33 -5.02 -23.10
C ASP A 331 7.85 -4.66 -22.88
N HIS A 332 7.48 -4.14 -21.70
CA HIS A 332 6.14 -3.72 -21.31
C HIS A 332 6.21 -2.64 -20.23
N ILE A 333 5.14 -1.85 -20.10
CA ILE A 333 4.94 -0.90 -18.99
C ILE A 333 4.24 -1.58 -17.80
N LEU A 334 4.24 -0.94 -16.63
CA LEU A 334 3.64 -1.42 -15.39
C LEU A 334 4.17 -2.80 -14.96
N SER A 335 5.48 -2.99 -14.97
CA SER A 335 6.14 -4.27 -14.66
C SER A 335 5.89 -4.83 -13.25
N ALA A 336 5.30 -4.03 -12.36
CA ALA A 336 4.88 -4.45 -11.02
C ALA A 336 3.48 -5.09 -10.98
N PHE A 337 2.70 -4.96 -12.06
CA PHE A 337 1.36 -5.52 -12.20
C PHE A 337 1.40 -6.89 -12.89
N ASP A 338 0.32 -7.65 -12.77
CA ASP A 338 0.14 -8.87 -13.56
C ASP A 338 0.36 -8.63 -15.06
N ARG A 339 0.93 -9.63 -15.76
CA ARG A 339 1.32 -9.52 -17.16
C ARG A 339 0.13 -9.20 -18.07
N SER A 340 -1.07 -9.68 -17.74
CA SER A 340 -2.29 -9.38 -18.50
C SER A 340 -2.72 -7.92 -18.36
N ILE A 341 -2.55 -7.33 -17.18
CA ILE A 341 -2.80 -5.89 -16.91
C ILE A 341 -1.83 -5.04 -17.72
N ALA A 342 -0.53 -5.36 -17.63
CA ALA A 342 0.52 -4.66 -18.36
C ALA A 342 0.33 -4.70 -19.87
N ALA A 343 -0.05 -5.86 -20.42
CA ALA A 343 -0.33 -6.01 -21.85
C ALA A 343 -1.52 -5.15 -22.30
N TYR A 344 -2.57 -5.08 -21.48
CA TYR A 344 -3.72 -4.21 -21.76
C TYR A 344 -3.33 -2.73 -21.75
N ALA A 345 -2.58 -2.28 -20.74
CA ALA A 345 -2.11 -0.89 -20.66
C ALA A 345 -1.24 -0.53 -21.87
N THR A 346 -0.32 -1.43 -22.25
CA THR A 346 0.53 -1.29 -23.45
C THR A 346 -0.31 -1.10 -24.71
N GLN A 347 -1.31 -1.96 -24.92
CA GLN A 347 -2.21 -1.86 -26.08
C GLN A 347 -3.06 -0.57 -26.06
N GLN A 348 -3.53 -0.15 -24.89
CA GLN A 348 -4.31 1.09 -24.76
C GLN A 348 -3.48 2.32 -25.09
N PHE A 349 -2.20 2.36 -24.70
CA PHE A 349 -1.28 3.45 -25.02
C PHE A 349 -1.02 3.55 -26.52
N GLN A 350 -0.70 2.42 -27.16
CA GLN A 350 -0.54 2.34 -28.61
C GLN A 350 -1.78 2.82 -29.37
N ARG A 351 -2.98 2.38 -28.95
CA ARG A 351 -4.26 2.83 -29.53
C ARG A 351 -4.56 4.31 -29.29
N SER A 352 -4.04 4.87 -28.21
CA SER A 352 -4.28 6.28 -27.86
C SER A 352 -3.36 7.24 -28.61
N GLY A 353 -2.26 6.73 -29.17
CA GLY A 353 -1.24 7.52 -29.85
C GLY A 353 -0.08 7.93 -28.95
N ILE A 354 0.08 7.25 -27.80
CA ILE A 354 1.28 7.38 -26.95
C ILE A 354 2.29 6.34 -27.44
N GLU A 355 3.44 6.80 -27.88
CA GLU A 355 4.48 5.92 -28.41
C GLU A 355 5.27 5.25 -27.29
N LEU A 356 5.54 3.96 -27.44
CA LEU A 356 6.30 3.18 -26.46
C LEU A 356 7.65 2.77 -27.06
N VAL A 357 8.72 3.35 -26.53
CA VAL A 357 10.12 3.03 -26.86
C VAL A 357 10.63 2.05 -25.80
N LEU A 358 10.27 0.78 -26.00
CA LEU A 358 10.53 -0.32 -25.06
C LEU A 358 11.87 -1.00 -25.34
N GLY A 359 12.36 -1.79 -24.37
CA GLY A 359 13.65 -2.47 -24.50
C GLY A 359 14.84 -1.51 -24.63
N CYS A 360 14.69 -0.24 -24.21
CA CYS A 360 15.69 0.80 -24.40
C CYS A 360 16.17 1.35 -23.06
N ARG A 361 17.48 1.54 -22.92
CA ARG A 361 18.09 2.18 -21.74
C ARG A 361 18.62 3.55 -22.12
N VAL A 362 18.28 4.57 -21.33
CA VAL A 362 18.87 5.91 -21.47
C VAL A 362 20.33 5.89 -21.05
N LYS A 363 21.20 6.51 -21.84
CA LYS A 363 22.65 6.61 -21.62
C LYS A 363 23.10 8.02 -21.29
N GLU A 364 22.41 9.02 -21.84
CA GLU A 364 22.70 10.43 -21.65
C GLU A 364 21.45 11.26 -21.98
N VAL A 365 21.27 12.39 -21.31
CA VAL A 365 20.26 13.40 -21.67
C VAL A 365 20.99 14.68 -22.05
N VAL A 366 20.95 15.03 -23.34
CA VAL A 366 21.54 16.25 -23.88
C VAL A 366 20.46 17.32 -24.06
N PRO A 367 20.83 18.61 -24.23
CA PRO A 367 19.85 19.64 -24.55
C PRO A 367 18.98 19.27 -25.76
N GLY A 368 17.68 19.12 -25.53
CA GLY A 368 16.69 18.79 -26.56
C GLY A 368 16.71 17.35 -27.08
N GLY A 369 17.43 16.41 -26.45
CA GLY A 369 17.40 15.00 -26.86
C GLY A 369 17.86 13.98 -25.83
N VAL A 370 17.30 12.76 -25.89
CA VAL A 370 17.71 11.62 -25.05
C VAL A 370 18.47 10.61 -25.91
N MET A 371 19.67 10.22 -25.46
CA MET A 371 20.45 9.17 -26.10
C MET A 371 20.08 7.82 -25.50
N ILE A 372 19.61 6.89 -26.33
CA ILE A 372 19.16 5.56 -25.91
C ILE A 372 19.97 4.45 -26.57
N ALA A 373 20.21 3.39 -25.81
CA ALA A 373 20.76 2.13 -26.29
C ALA A 373 19.67 1.05 -26.27
N GLU A 374 19.50 0.34 -27.39
CA GLU A 374 18.52 -0.74 -27.51
C GLU A 374 19.08 -2.07 -26.99
N LYS A 375 18.27 -2.83 -26.27
CA LYS A 375 18.66 -4.12 -25.74
C LYS A 375 18.96 -5.09 -26.89
N GLY A 376 20.15 -5.70 -26.85
CA GLY A 376 20.60 -6.66 -27.87
C GLY A 376 21.34 -6.03 -29.05
N LYS A 377 21.48 -4.71 -29.11
CA LYS A 377 22.38 -4.01 -30.04
C LYS A 377 23.71 -3.65 -29.36
N ASP A 378 24.69 -3.25 -30.17
CA ASP A 378 25.96 -2.73 -29.66
C ASP A 378 25.68 -1.56 -28.69
N PRO A 379 26.16 -1.59 -27.44
CA PRO A 379 26.00 -0.49 -26.49
C PRO A 379 26.53 0.87 -26.98
N LYS A 380 27.36 0.91 -28.02
CA LYS A 380 27.86 2.12 -28.68
C LYS A 380 26.92 2.67 -29.76
N ASP A 381 25.99 1.87 -30.26
CA ASP A 381 24.98 2.31 -31.23
C ASP A 381 23.85 3.06 -30.49
N LEU A 382 24.09 4.35 -30.26
CA LEU A 382 23.15 5.22 -29.56
C LEU A 382 22.20 5.89 -30.55
N LYS A 383 20.91 5.73 -30.32
CA LYS A 383 19.86 6.46 -31.04
C LYS A 383 19.48 7.71 -30.25
N LYS A 384 19.35 8.84 -30.93
CA LYS A 384 18.80 10.07 -30.35
C LYS A 384 17.28 10.09 -30.48
N VAL A 385 16.59 10.50 -29.41
CA VAL A 385 15.15 10.84 -29.41
C VAL A 385 15.03 12.30 -29.01
N ASP A 386 14.65 13.16 -29.96
CA ASP A 386 14.47 14.59 -29.71
C ASP A 386 13.26 14.86 -28.80
N PHE A 387 13.34 15.92 -28.00
CA PHE A 387 12.26 16.36 -27.11
C PHE A 387 12.25 17.87 -26.87
N GLY A 388 11.08 18.40 -26.53
CA GLY A 388 10.88 19.71 -25.92
C GLY A 388 10.81 19.63 -24.40
N THR A 389 10.21 18.55 -23.91
CA THR A 389 10.10 18.23 -22.47
C THR A 389 10.50 16.79 -22.22
N CYS A 390 11.40 16.57 -21.26
CA CYS A 390 11.79 15.24 -20.77
C CYS A 390 11.44 15.13 -19.29
N VAL A 391 10.75 14.06 -18.88
CA VAL A 391 10.38 13.80 -17.48
C VAL A 391 11.01 12.50 -17.02
N TRP A 392 11.81 12.55 -15.96
CA TRP A 392 12.48 11.39 -15.37
C TRP A 392 11.67 10.84 -14.20
N THR A 393 11.00 9.70 -14.41
CA THR A 393 10.09 9.07 -13.43
C THR A 393 10.57 7.71 -12.95
N THR A 394 11.84 7.37 -13.18
CA THR A 394 12.42 6.08 -12.82
C THR A 394 13.51 6.22 -11.75
N GLY A 395 13.54 5.25 -10.84
CA GLY A 395 14.61 5.14 -9.85
C GLY A 395 14.46 6.05 -8.64
N ILE A 396 14.67 5.44 -7.49
CA ILE A 396 14.85 6.13 -6.22
C ILE A 396 16.16 5.69 -5.57
N LYS A 397 16.69 6.52 -4.68
CA LYS A 397 17.85 6.22 -3.84
C LYS A 397 17.62 6.78 -2.43
N MET A 398 18.46 6.35 -1.48
CA MET A 398 18.44 6.86 -0.11
C MET A 398 18.54 8.38 -0.07
N ALA A 399 17.82 8.99 0.86
CA ALA A 399 18.05 10.39 1.22
C ALA A 399 19.47 10.53 1.84
N PRO A 400 20.17 11.66 1.65
CA PRO A 400 21.53 11.84 2.17
C PRO A 400 21.66 11.58 3.67
N ILE A 401 20.67 11.97 4.47
CA ILE A 401 20.64 11.73 5.92
C ILE A 401 20.58 10.24 6.28
N THR A 402 19.90 9.43 5.45
CA THR A 402 19.82 7.97 5.62
C THR A 402 21.19 7.34 5.35
N THR A 403 21.88 7.78 4.30
CA THR A 403 23.25 7.31 3.99
C THR A 403 24.22 7.68 5.11
N SER A 404 24.19 8.93 5.57
CA SER A 404 25.05 9.39 6.68
C SER A 404 24.77 8.64 7.99
N LEU A 405 23.51 8.32 8.29
CA LEU A 405 23.17 7.53 9.47
C LEU A 405 23.70 6.10 9.41
N ILE A 406 23.66 5.45 8.24
CA ILE A 406 24.23 4.09 8.05
C ILE A 406 25.72 4.08 8.39
N GLU A 407 26.47 5.08 7.94
CA GLU A 407 27.93 5.18 8.18
C GLU A 407 28.28 5.35 9.67
N LYS A 408 27.32 5.80 10.49
CA LYS A 408 27.50 6.03 11.94
C LYS A 408 26.97 4.90 12.82
N LEU A 409 26.27 3.93 12.24
CA LEU A 409 25.80 2.74 12.95
C LEU A 409 26.92 1.69 13.04
N PRO A 410 26.86 0.74 13.98
CA PRO A 410 27.87 -0.30 14.12
C PRO A 410 28.13 -1.06 12.81
N ALA A 411 29.41 -1.33 12.51
CA ALA A 411 29.80 -2.07 11.31
C ALA A 411 29.11 -3.44 11.24
N GLY A 412 28.60 -3.80 10.06
CA GLY A 412 27.84 -5.05 9.85
C GLY A 412 26.38 -5.00 10.30
N ALA A 413 25.92 -3.94 10.98
CA ALA A 413 24.50 -3.82 11.35
C ALA A 413 23.59 -3.46 10.17
N GLN A 414 24.15 -2.84 9.13
CA GLN A 414 23.43 -2.28 7.98
C GLN A 414 24.08 -2.77 6.68
N GLU A 415 23.61 -3.91 6.16
CA GLU A 415 24.19 -4.54 4.95
C GLU A 415 23.43 -4.16 3.66
N HIS A 416 22.23 -3.61 3.78
CA HIS A 416 21.39 -3.30 2.63
C HIS A 416 21.76 -1.96 1.99
N TRP A 417 22.13 -1.99 0.72
CA TRP A 417 22.67 -0.81 0.01
C TRP A 417 21.63 0.24 -0.40
N ARG A 418 20.32 -0.02 -0.28
CA ARG A 418 19.25 0.89 -0.76
C ARG A 418 18.45 1.59 0.33
N SER A 419 18.51 1.13 1.58
CA SER A 419 17.62 1.57 2.66
C SER A 419 18.18 1.13 4.02
N LEU A 420 17.76 1.78 5.10
CA LEU A 420 18.01 1.28 6.47
C LEU A 420 17.32 -0.07 6.68
N VAL A 421 18.05 -1.03 7.22
CA VAL A 421 17.49 -2.33 7.62
C VAL A 421 16.90 -2.21 9.02
N THR A 422 15.64 -2.60 9.14
CA THR A 422 14.92 -2.70 10.41
C THR A 422 14.63 -4.15 10.76
N ASP A 423 14.39 -4.42 12.04
CA ASP A 423 13.73 -5.63 12.49
C ASP A 423 12.21 -5.62 12.12
N PRO A 424 11.47 -6.70 12.41
CA PRO A 424 10.03 -6.76 12.18
C PRO A 424 9.19 -5.77 13.01
N TYR A 425 9.77 -5.09 13.99
CA TYR A 425 9.14 -4.03 14.78
C TYR A 425 9.52 -2.62 14.31
N LEU A 426 10.12 -2.52 13.11
CA LEU A 426 10.54 -1.29 12.45
C LEU A 426 11.69 -0.56 13.16
N CYS A 427 12.36 -1.20 14.13
CA CYS A 427 13.54 -0.68 14.79
C CYS A 427 14.78 -0.92 13.93
N VAL A 428 15.58 0.12 13.72
CA VAL A 428 16.81 0.07 12.92
C VAL A 428 17.84 -0.83 13.59
N LYS A 429 18.38 -1.80 12.83
CA LYS A 429 19.43 -2.69 13.33
C LYS A 429 20.69 -1.91 13.71
N GLY A 430 21.28 -2.26 14.86
CA GLY A 430 22.44 -1.57 15.41
C GLY A 430 22.12 -0.26 16.15
N SER A 431 20.84 0.11 16.30
CA SER A 431 20.45 1.32 17.04
C SER A 431 20.07 1.09 18.51
N HIS A 432 20.13 -0.16 18.99
CA HIS A 432 19.76 -0.55 20.36
C HIS A 432 18.37 -0.04 20.80
N GLY A 433 17.37 -0.11 19.92
CA GLY A 433 15.98 0.28 20.24
C GLY A 433 15.70 1.78 20.18
N SER A 434 16.71 2.61 19.86
CA SER A 434 16.57 4.08 19.90
C SER A 434 16.15 4.71 18.57
N ILE A 435 16.22 3.98 17.44
CA ILE A 435 15.90 4.52 16.12
C ILE A 435 14.92 3.59 15.40
N PHE A 436 13.84 4.14 14.86
CA PHE A 436 12.88 3.50 13.99
C PHE A 436 12.95 4.11 12.59
N ALA A 437 12.63 3.35 11.54
CA ALA A 437 12.63 3.86 10.18
C ALA A 437 11.44 3.36 9.36
N LEU A 438 10.83 4.27 8.59
CA LEU A 438 9.55 4.05 7.90
C LEU A 438 9.62 4.43 6.41
N GLY A 439 8.76 3.81 5.62
CA GLY A 439 8.56 4.08 4.19
C GLY A 439 9.82 3.82 3.38
N ASP A 440 10.01 4.57 2.29
CA ASP A 440 11.13 4.37 1.36
C ASP A 440 12.53 4.51 1.99
N ALA A 441 12.63 5.05 3.22
CA ALA A 441 13.90 5.15 3.94
C ALA A 441 14.35 3.80 4.53
N SER A 442 13.45 2.83 4.66
CA SER A 442 13.73 1.54 5.30
C SER A 442 13.30 0.32 4.49
N THR A 443 13.88 -0.81 4.86
CA THR A 443 13.42 -2.16 4.50
C THR A 443 13.40 -3.01 5.76
N ILE A 444 12.46 -3.95 5.82
CA ILE A 444 12.36 -4.90 6.93
C ILE A 444 13.21 -6.12 6.60
N GLU A 445 14.06 -6.53 7.53
CA GLU A 445 14.72 -7.82 7.47
C GLU A 445 13.67 -8.93 7.59
N GLN A 446 13.58 -9.75 6.54
CA GLN A 446 12.71 -10.91 6.55
C GLN A 446 13.52 -12.11 7.02
N ASP A 447 13.01 -12.80 8.04
CA ASP A 447 13.62 -14.01 8.58
C ASP A 447 13.70 -15.07 7.46
N GLN A 448 14.87 -15.67 7.30
CA GLN A 448 15.14 -16.66 6.25
C GLN A 448 14.63 -18.01 6.73
N ALA A 449 13.78 -18.67 5.96
CA ALA A 449 13.31 -20.00 6.32
C ALA A 449 14.48 -21.00 6.42
N LEU A 450 15.52 -20.81 5.61
CA LEU A 450 16.74 -21.60 5.58
C LEU A 450 17.45 -21.65 6.93
N THR A 451 17.49 -20.56 7.70
CA THR A 451 18.15 -20.54 9.02
C THR A 451 17.45 -21.43 10.03
N HIS A 452 16.19 -21.78 9.77
CA HIS A 452 15.37 -22.67 10.60
C HIS A 452 15.08 -24.00 9.90
N ALA A 453 15.84 -24.35 8.85
CA ALA A 453 15.56 -25.53 8.03
C ALA A 453 15.52 -26.83 8.83
N GLU A 454 16.40 -26.99 9.80
CA GLU A 454 16.47 -28.21 10.64
C GLU A 454 15.26 -28.31 11.59
N GLU A 455 14.89 -27.19 12.24
CA GLU A 455 13.69 -27.10 13.08
C GLU A 455 12.43 -27.40 12.26
N LEU A 456 12.29 -26.77 11.10
CA LEU A 456 11.15 -26.93 10.20
C LEU A 456 11.05 -28.34 9.62
N PHE A 457 12.19 -28.96 9.28
CA PHE A 457 12.22 -30.32 8.75
C PHE A 457 11.73 -31.32 9.80
N LEU A 458 12.22 -31.21 11.04
CA LEU A 458 11.77 -32.03 12.16
C LEU A 458 10.29 -31.79 12.51
N GLU A 459 9.81 -30.55 12.40
CA GLU A 459 8.39 -30.22 12.62
C GLU A 459 7.47 -30.79 11.52
N GLY A 460 8.00 -30.93 10.30
CA GLY A 460 7.25 -31.40 9.13
C GLY A 460 7.23 -32.92 8.96
N ASP A 461 8.25 -33.63 9.44
CA ASP A 461 8.36 -35.09 9.39
C ASP A 461 7.45 -35.72 10.46
N ASP A 462 6.13 -35.73 10.19
CA ASP A 462 5.10 -36.23 11.11
C ASP A 462 5.33 -37.71 11.46
N ASN A 463 5.90 -38.49 10.54
CA ASN A 463 6.07 -39.94 10.68
C ASN A 463 7.47 -40.36 11.19
N ASN A 464 8.40 -39.41 11.32
CA ASN A 464 9.79 -39.59 11.77
C ASN A 464 10.59 -40.61 10.94
N ASP A 465 10.34 -40.72 9.65
CA ASP A 465 11.10 -41.61 8.75
C ASP A 465 12.39 -40.97 8.20
N GLY A 466 12.65 -39.70 8.54
CA GLY A 466 13.81 -38.94 8.11
C GLY A 466 13.64 -38.26 6.76
N PHE A 467 12.43 -38.24 6.21
CA PHE A 467 12.09 -37.62 4.92
C PHE A 467 10.80 -36.80 5.02
N LEU A 468 10.65 -35.81 4.14
CA LEU A 468 9.38 -35.11 3.94
C LEU A 468 8.69 -35.69 2.70
N SER A 469 7.51 -36.27 2.88
CA SER A 469 6.60 -36.55 1.78
C SER A 469 6.03 -35.26 1.18
N CYS A 470 5.44 -35.33 -0.01
CA CYS A 470 4.76 -34.17 -0.61
C CYS A 470 3.63 -33.63 0.28
N GLU A 471 2.90 -34.49 0.98
CA GLU A 471 1.79 -34.08 1.86
C GLU A 471 2.29 -33.37 3.12
N GLU A 472 3.32 -33.92 3.76
CA GLU A 472 4.03 -33.32 4.89
C GLU A 472 4.63 -31.97 4.50
N MET A 473 5.27 -31.88 3.32
CA MET A 473 5.80 -30.63 2.80
C MET A 473 4.70 -29.57 2.61
N VAL A 474 3.56 -29.92 2.02
CA VAL A 474 2.43 -28.99 1.85
C VAL A 474 1.87 -28.54 3.20
N LYS A 475 1.75 -29.46 4.17
CA LYS A 475 1.26 -29.17 5.52
C LYS A 475 2.23 -28.25 6.28
N LEU A 476 3.52 -28.58 6.26
CA LEU A 476 4.61 -27.78 6.82
C LEU A 476 4.60 -26.38 6.22
N MET A 477 4.63 -26.26 4.89
CA MET A 477 4.65 -24.96 4.20
C MET A 477 3.40 -24.12 4.51
N LYS A 478 2.22 -24.75 4.65
CA LYS A 478 1.00 -24.05 5.08
C LYS A 478 1.06 -23.54 6.52
N LYS A 479 1.80 -24.21 7.40
CA LYS A 479 2.01 -23.82 8.81
C LYS A 479 3.12 -22.77 8.91
N ALA A 480 4.29 -23.07 8.34
CA ALA A 480 5.49 -22.25 8.33
C ALA A 480 5.27 -20.89 7.66
N LYS A 481 4.35 -20.76 6.68
CA LYS A 481 4.01 -19.46 6.08
C LYS A 481 3.54 -18.38 7.07
N LYS A 482 3.09 -18.77 8.27
CA LYS A 482 2.71 -17.82 9.33
C LYS A 482 3.94 -17.07 9.86
N ARG A 483 5.07 -17.77 9.97
CA ARG A 483 6.37 -17.25 10.43
C ARG A 483 7.20 -16.73 9.26
N PHE A 484 7.13 -17.41 8.11
CA PHE A 484 7.88 -17.11 6.89
C PHE A 484 6.92 -16.80 5.73
N PRO A 485 6.37 -15.57 5.63
CA PRO A 485 5.39 -15.20 4.62
C PRO A 485 5.79 -15.53 3.17
N GLN A 486 7.08 -15.55 2.86
CA GLN A 486 7.63 -15.92 1.55
C GLN A 486 7.26 -17.34 1.11
N LEU A 487 7.02 -18.25 2.06
CA LEU A 487 6.61 -19.62 1.75
C LEU A 487 5.18 -19.68 1.19
N ALA A 488 4.38 -18.61 1.31
CA ALA A 488 2.98 -18.62 0.92
C ALA A 488 2.74 -18.83 -0.58
N GLU A 489 3.56 -18.21 -1.45
CA GLU A 489 3.46 -18.37 -2.90
C GLU A 489 3.81 -19.81 -3.30
N HIS A 490 4.91 -20.33 -2.76
CA HIS A 490 5.36 -21.69 -3.01
C HIS A 490 4.34 -22.73 -2.49
N ALA A 491 3.81 -22.53 -1.28
CA ALA A 491 2.75 -23.35 -0.70
C ALA A 491 1.45 -23.35 -1.52
N SER A 492 1.13 -22.25 -2.21
CA SER A 492 -0.06 -22.15 -3.06
C SER A 492 0.11 -22.84 -4.43
N ARG A 493 1.35 -22.96 -4.90
CA ARG A 493 1.70 -23.64 -6.15
C ARG A 493 1.89 -25.15 -5.95
N MET A 494 2.23 -25.58 -4.75
CA MET A 494 2.31 -27.01 -4.42
C MET A 494 0.91 -27.64 -4.37
N LYS A 495 0.63 -28.51 -5.34
CA LYS A 495 -0.53 -29.41 -5.33
C LYS A 495 -0.02 -30.84 -5.18
N CYS A 496 -0.33 -31.52 -4.07
CA CYS A 496 -0.22 -32.97 -4.04
C CYS A 496 -1.15 -33.55 -5.11
N GLY A 497 -0.57 -34.31 -6.05
CA GLY A 497 -1.30 -34.96 -7.15
C GLY A 497 -1.20 -34.28 -8.53
N ASN A 498 -0.35 -33.27 -8.74
CA ASN A 498 0.00 -32.79 -10.10
C ASN A 498 1.34 -32.03 -10.09
N LEU A 499 2.46 -32.76 -10.16
CA LEU A 499 3.69 -32.21 -10.72
C LEU A 499 3.47 -32.10 -12.25
N PRO A 500 3.58 -30.90 -12.85
CA PRO A 500 3.32 -30.75 -14.28
C PRO A 500 4.38 -31.51 -15.11
N PRO A 501 3.98 -32.22 -16.19
CA PRO A 501 4.89 -32.82 -17.16
C PRO A 501 5.81 -31.84 -17.90
N SER A 502 5.78 -30.53 -17.58
CA SER A 502 6.53 -29.48 -18.26
C SER A 502 8.02 -29.44 -17.93
N VAL A 503 8.50 -30.26 -16.99
CA VAL A 503 9.95 -30.54 -16.83
C VAL A 503 10.39 -31.73 -17.71
N MET A 504 9.45 -32.39 -18.40
CA MET A 504 9.73 -33.48 -19.33
C MET A 504 9.70 -33.06 -20.82
N SER A 505 9.12 -31.90 -21.17
CA SER A 505 9.03 -31.47 -22.58
C SER A 505 10.28 -30.78 -23.12
N GLU A 506 11.14 -30.19 -22.28
CA GLU A 506 12.40 -29.56 -22.75
C GLU A 506 13.53 -30.58 -22.96
N PHE A 507 13.46 -31.76 -22.36
CA PHE A 507 14.46 -32.82 -22.57
C PHE A 507 14.12 -33.71 -23.78
N MET A 508 12.84 -33.96 -24.07
CA MET A 508 12.42 -34.77 -25.22
C MET A 508 12.55 -34.05 -26.56
N HIS A 509 12.42 -32.71 -26.59
CA HIS A 509 12.63 -31.92 -27.80
C HIS A 509 14.12 -31.80 -28.20
N SER A 510 15.05 -32.08 -27.26
CA SER A 510 16.49 -32.12 -27.54
C SER A 510 16.99 -33.49 -28.01
N ILE A 511 16.23 -34.57 -27.78
CA ILE A 511 16.62 -35.93 -28.18
C ILE A 511 16.02 -36.31 -29.56
N LEU A 512 14.87 -35.74 -29.94
CA LEU A 512 14.24 -36.00 -31.25
C LEU A 512 14.82 -35.19 -32.44
N LYS A 513 15.88 -34.39 -32.23
CA LYS A 513 16.64 -33.73 -33.32
C LYS A 513 17.99 -34.38 -33.64
N ARG A 514 18.29 -35.54 -33.04
CA ARG A 514 19.45 -36.37 -33.42
C ARG A 514 18.97 -37.77 -33.80
N ASN A 515 18.33 -37.88 -34.97
CA ASN A 515 18.42 -39.01 -35.90
C ASN A 515 17.62 -38.67 -37.17
N THR A 516 18.35 -38.21 -38.20
CA THR A 516 18.18 -38.49 -39.65
C THR A 516 16.78 -38.87 -40.13
N ALA A 517 16.08 -38.03 -40.92
CA ALA A 517 16.23 -37.91 -42.37
C ALA A 517 16.29 -39.27 -43.13
N ALA A 518 15.14 -39.76 -43.61
CA ALA A 518 15.01 -40.49 -44.87
C ALA A 518 13.53 -40.76 -45.22
N ASN A 519 13.09 -40.15 -46.31
CA ASN A 519 12.30 -40.73 -47.39
C ASN A 519 10.91 -41.36 -47.17
N TYR A 520 9.97 -40.73 -47.91
CA TYR A 520 9.02 -41.33 -48.87
C TYR A 520 7.74 -42.05 -48.37
N ASP A 521 6.63 -41.40 -48.73
CA ASP A 521 5.49 -41.92 -49.49
C ASP A 521 4.56 -43.04 -48.94
N ASN A 522 3.29 -42.61 -48.84
CA ASN A 522 2.10 -43.17 -49.51
C ASN A 522 1.19 -44.23 -48.86
N VAL A 523 -0.11 -43.98 -49.16
CA VAL A 523 -1.28 -44.91 -49.28
C VAL A 523 -1.99 -45.25 -47.96
N ILE A 524 -3.18 -44.68 -47.66
CA ILE A 524 -4.54 -44.93 -48.21
C ILE A 524 -5.12 -46.30 -47.81
N ALA A 525 -6.25 -46.25 -47.06
CA ALA A 525 -7.40 -47.18 -47.06
C ALA A 525 -7.15 -48.62 -46.56
N THR A 526 -8.08 -49.40 -46.02
CA THR A 526 -9.50 -49.34 -45.64
C THR A 526 -9.80 -50.70 -44.99
N SER A 527 -10.76 -50.75 -44.05
CA SER A 527 -11.75 -51.84 -43.83
C SER A 527 -11.25 -53.31 -43.76
N SER A 528 -11.62 -54.13 -42.78
CA SER A 528 -12.98 -54.71 -42.68
C SER A 528 -12.93 -56.05 -41.92
N PHE A 529 -14.10 -56.47 -41.45
CA PHE A 529 -14.58 -57.83 -41.15
C PHE A 529 -14.52 -58.41 -39.72
N TYR A 530 -15.74 -58.51 -39.15
CA TYR A 530 -16.30 -59.56 -38.27
C TYR A 530 -15.91 -60.98 -38.73
N THR A 531 -15.82 -62.02 -37.88
CA THR A 531 -16.88 -62.67 -37.06
C THR A 531 -16.28 -63.63 -36.01
N ASP A 532 -16.98 -63.81 -34.86
CA ASP A 532 -17.36 -65.04 -34.11
C ASP A 532 -16.45 -66.31 -34.19
N ASP A 533 -16.18 -67.13 -33.16
CA ASP A 533 -16.90 -67.58 -31.96
C ASP A 533 -15.92 -68.32 -30.99
N ASP A 534 -16.39 -68.50 -29.75
CA ASP A 534 -16.14 -69.59 -28.76
C ASP A 534 -14.84 -69.71 -27.90
N ASP A 535 -15.07 -69.46 -26.60
CA ASP A 535 -14.69 -70.18 -25.37
C ASP A 535 -13.33 -70.93 -25.28
N ASP A 536 -12.44 -70.42 -24.40
CA ASP A 536 -11.84 -71.25 -23.35
C ASP A 536 -11.47 -70.42 -22.10
N LYS A 537 -11.78 -70.96 -20.92
CA LYS A 537 -11.53 -70.36 -19.61
C LYS A 537 -10.11 -70.67 -19.17
N THR A 538 -9.25 -69.66 -19.13
CA THR A 538 -8.03 -69.69 -18.33
C THR A 538 -7.97 -68.45 -17.43
N GLN A 539 -7.83 -68.69 -16.12
CA GLN A 539 -7.62 -67.65 -15.11
C GLN A 539 -6.30 -66.92 -15.42
N PRO A 540 -6.26 -65.58 -15.45
CA PRO A 540 -4.98 -64.88 -15.53
C PRO A 540 -4.27 -65.01 -14.19
N GLU A 541 -3.11 -65.68 -14.20
CA GLU A 541 -2.13 -65.63 -13.12
C GLU A 541 -1.83 -64.16 -12.77
N GLU A 542 -1.83 -63.82 -11.48
CA GLU A 542 -1.25 -62.57 -10.98
C GLU A 542 0.24 -62.57 -11.33
N VAL A 543 0.58 -61.90 -12.43
CA VAL A 543 1.98 -61.66 -12.81
C VAL A 543 2.58 -60.71 -11.79
N GLU A 544 3.42 -61.24 -10.91
CA GLU A 544 4.26 -60.39 -10.05
C GLU A 544 5.06 -59.43 -10.94
N PRO A 545 5.05 -58.12 -10.65
CA PRO A 545 5.70 -57.12 -11.49
C PRO A 545 7.19 -57.46 -11.63
N SER A 546 7.73 -57.30 -12.85
CA SER A 546 9.11 -57.66 -13.15
C SER A 546 10.09 -56.93 -12.23
N PRO A 547 11.30 -57.49 -11.96
CA PRO A 547 12.32 -56.81 -11.16
C PRO A 547 12.67 -55.40 -11.67
N GLN A 548 12.48 -55.14 -12.97
CA GLN A 548 12.65 -53.82 -13.57
C GLN A 548 11.49 -52.87 -13.28
N GLU A 549 10.24 -53.36 -13.20
CA GLU A 549 9.08 -52.59 -12.74
C GLU A 549 9.12 -52.33 -11.24
N GLN A 550 9.55 -53.29 -10.43
CA GLN A 550 9.79 -53.07 -9.00
C GLN A 550 10.93 -52.07 -8.76
N HIS A 551 12.00 -52.12 -9.56
CA HIS A 551 13.08 -51.14 -9.51
C HIS A 551 12.63 -49.76 -10.01
N ARG A 552 11.77 -49.69 -11.04
CA ARG A 552 11.14 -48.43 -11.49
C ARG A 552 10.20 -47.87 -10.43
N GLN A 553 9.35 -48.68 -9.81
CA GLN A 553 8.46 -48.28 -8.72
C GLN A 553 9.27 -47.82 -7.50
N LYS A 554 10.34 -48.53 -7.10
CA LYS A 554 11.26 -48.07 -6.05
C LYS A 554 11.96 -46.74 -6.39
N LYS A 555 12.39 -46.54 -7.64
CA LYS A 555 12.94 -45.26 -8.12
C LYS A 555 11.90 -44.14 -8.20
N GLN A 556 10.64 -44.49 -8.41
CA GLN A 556 9.51 -43.55 -8.51
C GLN A 556 9.03 -43.14 -7.11
N LEU A 557 8.99 -44.08 -6.15
CA LEU A 557 8.79 -43.87 -4.71
C LEU A 557 9.97 -43.12 -4.06
N GLN A 558 11.21 -43.37 -4.48
CA GLN A 558 12.37 -42.57 -4.05
C GLN A 558 12.33 -41.12 -4.56
N LYS A 559 11.53 -40.83 -5.58
CA LYS A 559 11.31 -39.48 -6.10
C LYS A 559 10.26 -38.69 -5.30
N GLU A 560 9.57 -39.33 -4.35
CA GLU A 560 8.52 -38.73 -3.51
C GLU A 560 9.01 -38.33 -2.10
N LYS A 561 10.25 -38.70 -1.73
CA LYS A 561 10.84 -38.43 -0.41
C LYS A 561 11.88 -37.32 -0.51
N ILE A 562 11.63 -36.19 0.16
CA ILE A 562 12.51 -35.01 0.16
C ILE A 562 13.45 -35.12 1.36
N THR A 563 14.77 -35.12 1.14
CA THR A 563 15.76 -35.14 2.22
C THR A 563 15.94 -33.75 2.85
N LEU A 564 16.62 -33.68 4.00
CA LEU A 564 16.95 -32.40 4.64
C LEU A 564 17.78 -31.49 3.72
N GLU A 565 18.70 -32.05 2.95
CA GLU A 565 19.54 -31.27 2.03
C GLU A 565 18.72 -30.74 0.84
N ASP A 566 17.82 -31.57 0.28
CA ASP A 566 16.88 -31.12 -0.77
C ASP A 566 15.96 -30.01 -0.24
N PHE A 567 15.51 -30.14 1.02
CA PHE A 567 14.69 -29.13 1.68
C PHE A 567 15.46 -27.82 1.90
N LYS A 568 16.71 -27.90 2.38
CA LYS A 568 17.61 -26.73 2.51
C LYS A 568 17.83 -26.06 1.16
N GLU A 569 18.01 -26.81 0.08
CA GLU A 569 18.18 -26.25 -1.27
C GLU A 569 16.89 -25.54 -1.74
N GLN A 570 15.71 -26.15 -1.52
CA GLN A 570 14.43 -25.51 -1.83
C GLN A 570 14.23 -24.22 -1.04
N LEU A 571 14.46 -24.24 0.28
CA LEU A 571 14.39 -23.04 1.12
C LEU A 571 15.39 -21.98 0.68
N THR A 572 16.60 -22.37 0.27
CA THR A 572 17.61 -21.44 -0.29
C THR A 572 17.07 -20.74 -1.53
N GLN A 573 16.40 -21.45 -2.44
CA GLN A 573 15.82 -20.83 -3.63
C GLN A 573 14.64 -19.92 -3.29
N ILE A 574 13.82 -20.31 -2.31
CA ILE A 574 12.69 -19.50 -1.85
C ILE A 574 13.18 -18.23 -1.15
N ASP A 575 14.18 -18.33 -0.26
CA ASP A 575 14.74 -17.18 0.44
C ASP A 575 15.52 -16.26 -0.50
N LYS A 576 16.19 -16.79 -1.54
CA LYS A 576 16.74 -15.95 -2.62
C LYS A 576 15.68 -15.14 -3.36
N SER A 577 14.42 -15.57 -3.32
CA SER A 577 13.30 -14.86 -3.91
C SER A 577 12.64 -13.85 -2.96
N LEU A 578 13.13 -13.73 -1.70
CA LEU A 578 12.68 -12.71 -0.75
C LEU A 578 12.81 -11.32 -1.35
N ARG A 579 11.67 -10.64 -1.45
CA ARG A 579 11.63 -9.25 -1.91
C ARG A 579 11.33 -8.36 -0.73
N ALA A 580 12.15 -7.32 -0.59
CA ALA A 580 11.83 -6.18 0.24
C ALA A 580 10.43 -5.65 -0.12
N LEU A 581 9.73 -5.09 0.87
CA LEU A 581 8.45 -4.44 0.63
C LEU A 581 8.62 -3.32 -0.41
N PRO A 582 7.63 -3.13 -1.30
CA PRO A 582 7.74 -2.13 -2.34
C PRO A 582 7.70 -0.72 -1.73
N ALA A 583 8.55 0.17 -2.23
CA ALA A 583 8.60 1.59 -1.86
C ALA A 583 7.31 2.32 -2.31
N THR A 584 6.29 2.27 -1.46
CA THR A 584 4.93 2.75 -1.76
C THR A 584 4.34 3.52 -0.59
N ALA A 585 3.45 4.46 -0.91
CA ALA A 585 2.65 5.19 0.06
C ALA A 585 1.86 4.27 1.00
N GLN A 586 1.35 3.14 0.48
CA GLN A 586 0.57 2.18 1.24
C GLN A 586 1.39 1.48 2.33
N VAL A 587 2.61 1.03 1.99
CA VAL A 587 3.55 0.44 2.97
C VAL A 587 3.92 1.48 4.02
N ALA A 588 4.33 2.68 3.60
CA ALA A 588 4.74 3.75 4.51
C ALA A 588 3.61 4.17 5.47
N GLY A 589 2.38 4.29 4.97
CA GLY A 589 1.21 4.63 5.78
C GLY A 589 0.88 3.58 6.83
N GLN A 590 0.85 2.31 6.44
CA GLN A 590 0.61 1.20 7.38
C GLN A 590 1.72 1.10 8.43
N GLN A 591 2.98 1.28 8.04
CA GLN A 591 4.12 1.31 8.98
C GLN A 591 3.97 2.45 10.00
N GLY A 592 3.58 3.64 9.55
CA GLY A 592 3.34 4.79 10.43
C GLY A 592 2.20 4.55 11.42
N GLU A 593 1.07 4.04 10.94
CA GLU A 593 -0.09 3.71 11.80
C GLU A 593 0.22 2.62 12.82
N TRP A 594 0.88 1.54 12.39
CA TRP A 594 1.28 0.45 13.27
C TRP A 594 2.27 0.92 14.33
N LEU A 595 3.27 1.72 13.96
CA LEU A 595 4.24 2.25 14.93
C LEU A 595 3.57 3.19 15.96
N ALA A 596 2.57 3.98 15.53
CA ALA A 596 1.82 4.82 16.46
C ALA A 596 1.04 3.98 17.48
N GLN A 597 0.43 2.87 17.04
CA GLN A 597 -0.25 1.93 17.94
C GLN A 597 0.72 1.30 18.94
N LEU A 598 1.96 0.99 18.50
CA LEU A 598 3.02 0.52 19.39
C LEU A 598 3.33 1.56 20.49
N PHE A 599 3.46 2.84 20.15
CA PHE A 599 3.71 3.94 21.09
C PHE A 599 2.52 4.24 22.00
N ASN A 600 1.30 4.03 21.52
CA ASN A 600 0.08 4.18 22.31
C ASN A 600 -0.02 3.06 23.36
N THR A 601 0.35 1.84 22.99
CA THR A 601 0.22 0.64 23.84
C THR A 601 1.38 0.52 24.84
N HIS A 602 2.60 0.83 24.40
CA HIS A 602 3.82 0.68 25.19
C HIS A 602 4.49 2.02 25.43
N HIS A 603 5.20 2.17 26.55
CA HIS A 603 6.01 3.37 26.84
C HIS A 603 7.37 3.26 26.13
N ILE A 604 7.35 3.34 24.80
CA ILE A 604 8.54 3.20 23.93
C ILE A 604 9.58 4.27 24.30
N GLY A 605 10.86 3.90 24.34
CA GLY A 605 11.95 4.78 24.74
C GLY A 605 12.13 4.95 26.25
N SER A 606 11.25 4.38 27.08
CA SER A 606 11.53 4.23 28.51
C SER A 606 12.68 3.25 28.73
N SER A 607 13.41 3.40 29.84
CA SER A 607 14.53 2.51 30.18
C SER A 607 14.12 1.03 30.24
N ALA A 608 12.88 0.74 30.66
CA ALA A 608 12.36 -0.62 30.68
C ALA A 608 12.29 -1.23 29.28
N VAL A 609 11.76 -0.50 28.29
CA VAL A 609 11.62 -0.99 26.91
C VAL A 609 12.97 -1.00 26.19
N LEU A 610 13.83 -0.03 26.42
CA LEU A 610 15.17 -0.01 25.81
C LEU A 610 16.06 -1.15 26.32
N ASN A 611 15.93 -1.55 27.58
CA ASN A 611 16.74 -2.62 28.18
C ASN A 611 16.16 -4.02 27.92
N ASN A 612 14.83 -4.16 27.99
CA ASN A 612 14.17 -5.47 27.91
C ASN A 612 13.56 -5.77 26.53
N GLY A 613 13.60 -4.81 25.61
CA GLY A 613 12.93 -4.92 24.32
C GLY A 613 11.43 -4.62 24.37
N ILE A 614 10.78 -4.74 23.22
CA ILE A 614 9.32 -4.68 23.10
C ILE A 614 8.74 -5.96 23.73
N PRO A 615 7.64 -5.91 24.50
CA PRO A 615 7.06 -7.10 25.11
C PRO A 615 6.76 -8.22 24.09
N ASP A 616 7.12 -9.46 24.40
CA ASP A 616 7.03 -10.63 23.50
C ASP A 616 5.63 -10.91 22.93
N ALA A 617 4.57 -10.45 23.62
CA ALA A 617 3.19 -10.63 23.17
C ALA A 617 2.79 -9.70 22.01
N THR A 618 3.61 -8.70 21.67
CA THR A 618 3.30 -7.73 20.63
C THR A 618 3.55 -8.33 19.24
N PRO A 619 2.56 -8.36 18.33
CA PRO A 619 2.77 -8.92 17.00
C PRO A 619 3.65 -8.00 16.14
N PRO A 620 4.52 -8.57 15.28
CA PRO A 620 5.37 -7.79 14.39
C PRO A 620 4.54 -7.08 13.29
N PHE A 621 5.17 -6.14 12.60
CA PHE A 621 4.53 -5.46 11.47
C PHE A 621 4.27 -6.44 10.32
N HIS A 622 3.01 -6.51 9.90
CA HIS A 622 2.59 -7.25 8.72
C HIS A 622 1.95 -6.32 7.70
N TYR A 623 2.58 -6.23 6.53
CA TYR A 623 2.03 -5.46 5.42
C TYR A 623 0.79 -6.14 4.82
N ALA A 624 -0.32 -5.41 4.77
CA ALA A 624 -1.53 -5.82 4.07
C ALA A 624 -1.57 -5.17 2.68
N HIS A 625 -1.36 -5.96 1.62
CA HIS A 625 -1.46 -5.46 0.26
C HIS A 625 -2.92 -5.23 -0.13
N LEU A 626 -3.33 -3.96 -0.26
CA LEU A 626 -4.70 -3.56 -0.59
C LEU A 626 -4.94 -3.49 -2.12
N GLY A 627 -3.99 -3.97 -2.92
CA GLY A 627 -3.99 -3.85 -4.37
C GLY A 627 -3.24 -2.63 -4.89
N SER A 628 -3.17 -2.54 -6.21
CA SER A 628 -2.50 -1.48 -6.96
C SER A 628 -3.40 -0.88 -8.02
N LEU A 629 -3.22 0.41 -8.27
CA LEU A 629 -4.04 1.23 -9.17
C LEU A 629 -3.11 2.01 -10.09
N ALA A 630 -3.50 2.18 -11.36
CA ALA A 630 -2.79 3.08 -12.27
C ALA A 630 -3.76 3.70 -13.29
N TYR A 631 -3.74 5.02 -13.42
CA TYR A 631 -4.41 5.73 -14.50
C TYR A 631 -3.70 5.49 -15.84
N ILE A 632 -4.46 5.21 -16.90
CA ILE A 632 -3.91 4.87 -18.23
C ILE A 632 -4.48 5.75 -19.36
N GLY A 633 -5.00 6.93 -19.02
CA GLY A 633 -5.48 7.92 -19.98
C GLY A 633 -6.94 7.71 -20.42
N ARG A 634 -7.55 8.77 -20.95
CA ARG A 634 -8.93 8.80 -21.45
C ARG A 634 -9.97 8.27 -20.45
N ASP A 635 -9.89 8.71 -19.21
CA ASP A 635 -10.77 8.27 -18.12
C ASP A 635 -10.75 6.75 -17.85
N LYS A 636 -9.66 6.05 -18.21
CA LYS A 636 -9.48 4.62 -17.93
C LYS A 636 -8.39 4.39 -16.89
N ALA A 637 -8.56 3.33 -16.12
CA ALA A 637 -7.55 2.84 -15.20
C ALA A 637 -7.44 1.31 -15.26
N VAL A 638 -6.36 0.82 -14.67
CA VAL A 638 -6.17 -0.60 -14.35
C VAL A 638 -6.09 -0.80 -12.85
N ILE A 639 -6.66 -1.90 -12.38
CA ILE A 639 -6.67 -2.28 -10.98
C ILE A 639 -6.11 -3.70 -10.87
N ASP A 640 -5.19 -3.88 -9.94
CA ASP A 640 -4.74 -5.17 -9.44
C ASP A 640 -5.32 -5.36 -8.03
N PRO A 641 -6.44 -6.07 -7.87
CA PRO A 641 -7.10 -6.24 -6.58
C PRO A 641 -6.29 -7.23 -5.73
N GLY A 642 -5.44 -6.74 -4.84
CA GLY A 642 -4.59 -7.58 -3.99
C GLY A 642 -5.39 -8.64 -3.22
N GLY A 643 -5.03 -9.92 -3.32
CA GLY A 643 -5.73 -11.00 -2.61
C GLY A 643 -5.49 -12.41 -3.20
N LYS A 644 -5.67 -13.45 -2.36
CA LYS A 644 -5.37 -14.87 -2.68
C LYS A 644 -6.41 -15.59 -3.54
N ASP A 645 -7.52 -14.95 -3.89
CA ASP A 645 -8.54 -15.50 -4.78
C ASP A 645 -8.85 -14.48 -5.87
N ASN A 646 -8.17 -14.60 -7.00
CA ASN A 646 -8.33 -13.76 -8.19
C ASN A 646 -9.66 -14.03 -8.93
N ARG A 647 -10.75 -14.30 -8.19
CA ARG A 647 -12.08 -14.65 -8.74
C ARG A 647 -12.77 -13.48 -9.43
N LEU A 648 -12.34 -12.24 -9.16
CA LEU A 648 -12.85 -11.03 -9.82
C LEU A 648 -12.23 -10.79 -11.21
N GLY A 649 -11.15 -11.50 -11.56
CA GLY A 649 -10.48 -11.33 -12.84
C GLY A 649 -9.98 -9.90 -13.09
N LEU A 650 -9.53 -9.66 -14.32
CA LEU A 650 -9.01 -8.37 -14.78
C LEU A 650 -10.14 -7.33 -14.88
N VAL A 651 -10.25 -6.42 -13.90
CA VAL A 651 -11.19 -5.29 -13.97
C VAL A 651 -10.50 -4.08 -14.62
N ARG A 652 -11.03 -3.61 -15.75
CA ARG A 652 -10.40 -2.57 -16.60
C ARG A 652 -11.40 -1.66 -17.29
N GLY A 653 -10.95 -0.49 -17.75
CA GLY A 653 -11.72 0.41 -18.63
C GLY A 653 -12.29 1.64 -17.91
N TRP A 654 -13.35 2.22 -18.48
CA TRP A 654 -13.92 3.51 -18.03
C TRP A 654 -14.54 3.42 -16.62
N ALA A 655 -15.23 2.31 -16.32
CA ALA A 655 -15.76 2.05 -14.98
C ALA A 655 -14.64 2.01 -13.93
N MET A 656 -13.46 1.50 -14.31
CA MET A 656 -12.29 1.51 -13.43
C MET A 656 -11.63 2.88 -13.32
N GLY A 657 -11.72 3.73 -14.34
CA GLY A 657 -11.33 5.13 -14.18
C GLY A 657 -12.19 5.85 -13.15
N PHE A 658 -13.49 5.58 -13.10
CA PHE A 658 -14.37 6.10 -12.03
C PHE A 658 -13.99 5.53 -10.66
N ALA A 659 -13.75 4.22 -10.56
CA ALA A 659 -13.31 3.59 -9.32
C ALA A 659 -11.97 4.14 -8.83
N TRP A 660 -11.01 4.37 -9.74
CA TRP A 660 -9.73 5.01 -9.46
C TRP A 660 -9.93 6.42 -8.90
N LYS A 661 -10.72 7.28 -9.57
CA LYS A 661 -11.02 8.63 -9.08
C LYS A 661 -11.68 8.62 -7.70
N GLY A 662 -12.60 7.68 -7.47
CA GLY A 662 -13.23 7.46 -6.18
C GLY A 662 -12.21 7.08 -5.11
N ALA A 663 -11.37 6.07 -5.38
CA ALA A 663 -10.32 5.62 -4.45
C ALA A 663 -9.36 6.76 -4.10
N GLU A 664 -8.81 7.46 -5.09
CA GLU A 664 -7.90 8.58 -4.87
C GLU A 664 -8.54 9.74 -4.09
N THR A 665 -9.85 9.93 -4.23
CA THR A 665 -10.61 10.91 -3.45
C THR A 665 -10.78 10.47 -2.00
N PHE A 666 -11.19 9.22 -1.75
CA PHE A 666 -11.46 8.73 -0.39
C PHE A 666 -10.19 8.44 0.41
N MET A 667 -9.07 8.16 -0.26
CA MET A 667 -7.76 7.93 0.38
C MET A 667 -7.06 9.23 0.81
N GLN A 668 -7.62 10.40 0.51
CA GLN A 668 -7.05 11.68 0.95
C GLN A 668 -6.90 11.75 2.47
N ILE A 669 -5.80 12.36 2.93
CA ILE A 669 -5.42 12.40 4.36
C ILE A 669 -6.43 13.14 5.25
N SER A 670 -7.23 14.05 4.67
CA SER A 670 -8.22 14.87 5.37
C SER A 670 -9.50 15.08 4.57
N LYS A 671 -10.60 15.34 5.29
CA LYS A 671 -11.90 15.69 4.68
C LYS A 671 -11.84 16.94 3.81
N LYS A 672 -10.94 17.89 4.14
CA LYS A 672 -10.69 19.09 3.33
C LYS A 672 -10.19 18.69 1.95
N ASN A 673 -9.13 17.86 1.91
CA ASN A 673 -8.54 17.38 0.67
C ASN A 673 -9.53 16.52 -0.13
N MET A 674 -10.29 15.64 0.52
CA MET A 674 -11.36 14.86 -0.13
C MET A 674 -12.39 15.74 -0.84
N TYR A 675 -12.84 16.84 -0.21
CA TYR A 675 -13.73 17.80 -0.83
C TYR A 675 -13.06 18.54 -2.00
N LEU A 676 -11.83 19.03 -1.80
CA LEU A 676 -11.11 19.80 -2.80
C LEU A 676 -10.80 18.97 -4.06
N VAL A 677 -10.32 17.73 -3.88
CA VAL A 677 -10.07 16.80 -4.98
C VAL A 677 -11.36 16.46 -5.72
N SER A 678 -12.45 16.12 -5.00
CA SER A 678 -13.77 15.89 -5.61
C SER A 678 -14.20 17.07 -6.48
N ARG A 679 -14.09 18.29 -5.93
CA ARG A 679 -14.46 19.53 -6.62
C ARG A 679 -13.59 19.74 -7.87
N ASP A 680 -12.28 19.53 -7.76
CA ASP A 680 -11.37 19.75 -8.87
C ASP A 680 -11.58 18.75 -10.01
N LEU A 681 -11.87 17.48 -9.70
CA LEU A 681 -12.21 16.46 -10.70
C LEU A 681 -13.51 16.81 -11.45
N VAL A 682 -14.49 17.40 -10.76
CA VAL A 682 -15.72 17.91 -11.39
C VAL A 682 -15.43 19.16 -12.22
N LYS A 683 -14.66 20.11 -11.67
CA LYS A 683 -14.25 21.34 -12.36
C LYS A 683 -13.55 21.01 -13.67
N SER A 684 -12.52 20.16 -13.63
CA SER A 684 -11.72 19.81 -14.81
C SER A 684 -12.54 19.07 -15.85
N LYS A 685 -13.51 18.24 -15.44
CA LYS A 685 -14.37 17.53 -16.39
C LYS A 685 -15.42 18.44 -17.05
N VAL A 686 -15.97 19.41 -16.33
CA VAL A 686 -17.05 20.28 -16.82
C VAL A 686 -16.50 21.48 -17.61
N PHE A 687 -15.40 22.08 -17.14
CA PHE A 687 -14.87 23.34 -17.67
C PHE A 687 -13.52 23.18 -18.40
N GLY A 688 -12.96 21.97 -18.42
CA GLY A 688 -11.60 21.73 -18.87
C GLY A 688 -10.56 22.02 -17.78
N ARG A 689 -9.32 21.64 -18.06
CA ARG A 689 -8.18 21.90 -17.17
C ARG A 689 -7.78 23.37 -17.25
N ASP A 690 -7.31 23.90 -16.13
CA ASP A 690 -6.68 25.23 -16.15
C ASP A 690 -5.31 25.08 -16.83
N ILE A 691 -5.07 25.88 -17.88
CA ILE A 691 -3.79 25.90 -18.62
C ILE A 691 -3.01 27.20 -18.38
N SER A 692 -3.47 28.09 -17.50
CA SER A 692 -2.73 29.29 -17.15
C SER A 692 -1.49 28.98 -16.30
N ASP A 693 -0.46 29.83 -16.42
CA ASP A 693 0.81 29.72 -15.70
C ASP A 693 0.79 30.36 -14.28
N ALA A 694 -0.38 30.86 -13.85
CA ALA A 694 -0.55 31.67 -12.64
C ALA A 694 -0.09 30.97 -11.33
#